data_AF-A0A2W6UA37-F1
#
_entry.id   AF-A0A2W6UA37-F1
#
_cell.length_a   1.000
_cell.length_b   1.000
_cell.length_c   1.000
_cell.angle_alpha   90.00
_cell.angle_beta   90.00
_cell.angle_gamma   90.00
#
_symmetry.space_group_name_H-M   'P 1'
#
loop_
_entity.id
_entity.type
_entity.pdbx_description
1 polymer ?
#
loop_
_entity_poly.entity_id
_entity_poly.type
_entity_poly.pdbx_seq_one_letter_code
_entity_poly.pdbx_strand_id
1 'polypeptide(L)'
;MTLAFLRFELREQLRSPLLWLLAVLFALIAFGAASSDAVQIGGGIGNVHRNAPSVIASFMTSFTLLGLLVVTLFVSNALLRDFELGTSELVFSSPIKRRDYLLGRLGAALLASLLMYVIIGIGLFIAQFMPWIDAARLGPVSLRPYLWSFTFMVLPNVLFTTALLSVLAVTTRNILWVYIGVIVFFVLYGVSRALLADIDNMRIASLLDPLGMRAMSHATRYWSAEERNTGLPAFTGYLLENRVLWLAVTGALFAATFALFRTERSGTGRKRGKKVASVATTDSKRSNVVAPKVTPNFNAATGWRQLLRQVGFDAFGVFRSAPFLVLLVLGMANFIPTALHRRTMYGTPSWPVTSQMLEALQGSFSFLLIIIVLFYAGELVWRERSARIAGISDAMPVPNWVPLLGKFLTLIAVVLAFQAVGGLTAIAIQLSKGYTQIEPLLYFKTLALDSVVYILMGGMALVLQVLSNNKFMGYALLILLLIGQSVLGMLDYTQNLYNFGSWPIAPYSDMNGYGHFLTGQLAFQGYWMLFLLVLLLLCAALWVRGVDSGWRQRLRLAKQRLRGPLGAGLAAASLAFIACGGWLYWSTNIRNEFVSPDQQLDLQARYERDYRKYKDLPQPRIIAIDNNVDLHPETQSVRIDGVYRVRNTHATAIPDIHVAMGDDKTLASIEMGGAKLTTHDDELGYRIYHLDAPMAPGEERDIRFTVDIHPNGITSDQAQTQIVDNGSFFNSRVLPAFGYDSGAEISDRNERRKRDLGEPTRMPKLEDKAARANTYISNDSDWLDFRSTVCTAPDHIALAPGYLQKEFERHGRRCFSYAMDRPMLNFYAYLSARWQVKKATYKN
;
A
#
# COMPACT_ATOMS: atom_id res chain seq x y z
N MET A 1 8.31 -16.27 46.12
CA MET A 1 8.83 -14.94 45.72
C MET A 1 8.77 -14.75 44.20
N THR A 2 9.43 -15.59 43.37
CA THR A 2 9.32 -15.57 41.88
C THR A 2 7.90 -15.40 41.36
N LEU A 3 6.99 -16.28 41.82
CA LEU A 3 5.60 -16.33 41.37
C LEU A 3 4.80 -15.08 41.78
N ALA A 4 5.22 -14.38 42.84
CA ALA A 4 4.61 -13.13 43.26
C ALA A 4 5.01 -11.98 42.31
N PHE A 5 6.30 -11.88 41.96
CA PHE A 5 6.77 -10.94 40.93
C PHE A 5 6.13 -11.21 39.58
N LEU A 6 6.04 -12.48 39.18
CA LEU A 6 5.36 -12.88 37.95
C LEU A 6 3.89 -12.46 37.94
N ARG A 7 3.13 -12.79 39.00
CA ARG A 7 1.70 -12.43 39.09
C ARG A 7 1.49 -10.92 39.12
N PHE A 8 2.33 -10.18 39.83
CA PHE A 8 2.25 -8.73 39.92
C PHE A 8 2.49 -8.08 38.55
N GLU A 9 3.62 -8.42 37.92
CA GLU A 9 4.00 -7.83 36.64
C GLU A 9 3.04 -8.25 35.51
N LEU A 10 2.62 -9.52 35.49
CA LEU A 10 1.65 -10.00 34.51
C LEU A 10 0.29 -9.32 34.69
N ARG A 11 -0.18 -9.12 35.92
CA ARG A 11 -1.42 -8.38 36.18
C ARG A 11 -1.33 -6.93 35.70
N GLU A 12 -0.17 -6.30 35.87
CA GLU A 12 0.05 -4.93 35.41
C GLU A 12 0.05 -4.84 33.88
N GLN A 13 0.74 -5.76 33.21
CA GLN A 13 0.76 -5.83 31.74
C GLN A 13 -0.61 -6.17 31.15
N LEU A 14 -1.36 -7.10 31.74
CA LEU A 14 -2.73 -7.43 31.30
C LEU A 14 -3.74 -6.31 31.54
N ARG A 15 -3.49 -5.42 32.51
CA ARG A 15 -4.31 -4.22 32.73
C ARG A 15 -3.89 -3.06 31.83
N SER A 16 -2.74 -3.14 31.16
CA SER A 16 -2.29 -2.11 30.24
C SER A 16 -3.17 -2.10 28.99
N PRO A 17 -3.86 -0.98 28.68
CA PRO A 17 -4.68 -0.89 27.47
C PRO A 17 -3.87 -1.05 26.19
N LEU A 18 -2.57 -0.73 26.25
CA LEU A 18 -1.65 -0.82 25.12
C LEU A 18 -1.47 -2.26 24.62
N LEU A 19 -1.43 -3.24 25.54
CA LEU A 19 -1.30 -4.65 25.18
C LEU A 19 -2.48 -5.10 24.32
N TRP A 20 -3.70 -4.80 24.78
CA TRP A 20 -4.92 -5.19 24.09
C TRP A 20 -5.08 -4.46 22.76
N LEU A 21 -4.74 -3.17 22.72
CA LEU A 21 -4.83 -2.38 21.50
C LEU A 21 -3.89 -2.93 20.41
N LEU A 22 -2.63 -3.22 20.76
CA LEU A 22 -1.68 -3.80 19.82
C LEU A 22 -2.05 -5.24 19.44
N ALA A 23 -2.49 -6.07 20.38
CA ALA A 23 -2.90 -7.44 20.09
C ALA A 23 -4.11 -7.48 19.14
N VAL A 24 -5.12 -6.63 19.38
CA VAL A 24 -6.31 -6.51 18.52
C VAL A 24 -5.93 -5.95 17.16
N LEU A 25 -5.09 -4.91 17.09
CA LEU A 25 -4.61 -4.37 15.81
C LEU A 25 -3.92 -5.45 14.97
N PHE A 26 -2.96 -6.16 15.55
CA PHE A 26 -2.23 -7.20 14.83
C PHE A 26 -3.13 -8.37 14.45
N ALA A 27 -4.08 -8.76 15.30
CA ALA A 27 -5.06 -9.79 14.98
C ALA A 27 -6.02 -9.38 13.86
N LEU A 28 -6.40 -8.10 13.79
CA LEU A 28 -7.23 -7.57 12.71
C LEU A 28 -6.46 -7.49 11.39
N ILE A 29 -5.19 -7.08 11.43
CA ILE A 29 -4.31 -7.12 10.25
C ILE A 29 -4.14 -8.57 9.77
N ALA A 30 -3.95 -9.53 10.69
CA ALA A 30 -3.83 -10.93 10.35
C ALA A 30 -5.14 -11.49 9.77
N PHE A 31 -6.27 -11.13 10.38
CA PHE A 31 -7.61 -11.46 9.90
C PHE A 31 -7.84 -10.93 8.48
N GLY A 32 -7.50 -9.66 8.21
CA GLY A 32 -7.62 -9.04 6.90
C GLY A 32 -6.75 -9.75 5.85
N ALA A 33 -5.52 -10.10 6.21
CA ALA A 33 -4.61 -10.81 5.33
C ALA A 33 -5.06 -12.24 4.99
N ALA A 34 -5.67 -12.94 5.95
CA ALA A 34 -6.19 -14.27 5.71
C ALA A 34 -7.53 -14.25 4.96
N SER A 35 -8.37 -13.22 5.17
CA SER A 35 -9.74 -13.17 4.61
C SER A 35 -9.87 -12.42 3.29
N SER A 36 -8.89 -11.62 2.89
CA SER A 36 -8.94 -10.82 1.66
C SER A 36 -7.63 -10.86 0.87
N ASP A 37 -7.70 -10.59 -0.43
CA ASP A 37 -6.52 -10.39 -1.29
C ASP A 37 -6.02 -8.93 -1.25
N ALA A 38 -6.79 -8.01 -0.65
CA ALA A 38 -6.43 -6.60 -0.50
C ALA A 38 -5.30 -6.36 0.53
N VAL A 39 -5.18 -7.24 1.53
CA VAL A 39 -4.13 -7.15 2.56
C VAL A 39 -3.09 -8.24 2.30
N GLN A 40 -1.99 -7.90 1.63
CA GLN A 40 -0.93 -8.86 1.34
C GLN A 40 0.21 -8.77 2.35
N ILE A 41 0.48 -9.87 3.05
CA ILE A 41 1.60 -9.99 4.00
C ILE A 41 2.49 -11.14 3.54
N GLY A 42 3.67 -10.82 3.02
CA GLY A 42 4.64 -11.83 2.58
C GLY A 42 4.42 -12.39 1.16
N GLY A 43 3.53 -11.79 0.35
CA GLY A 43 3.30 -12.13 -1.06
C GLY A 43 1.89 -12.66 -1.36
N GLY A 44 1.62 -12.98 -2.64
CA GLY A 44 0.34 -13.53 -3.08
C GLY A 44 0.19 -15.03 -2.81
N ILE A 45 -1.00 -15.47 -2.41
CA ILE A 45 -1.31 -16.85 -2.00
C ILE A 45 -1.55 -17.77 -3.22
N GLY A 46 -1.97 -17.22 -4.36
CA GLY A 46 -2.20 -17.97 -5.60
C GLY A 46 -3.28 -19.05 -5.46
N ASN A 47 -2.95 -20.27 -5.91
CA ASN A 47 -3.83 -21.46 -5.86
C ASN A 47 -3.76 -22.24 -4.53
N VAL A 48 -3.03 -21.73 -3.52
CA VAL A 48 -2.96 -22.33 -2.19
C VAL A 48 -4.18 -21.90 -1.38
N HIS A 49 -4.71 -22.77 -0.52
CA HIS A 49 -5.81 -22.43 0.38
C HIS A 49 -5.40 -21.34 1.37
N ARG A 50 -6.33 -20.45 1.73
CA ARG A 50 -6.08 -19.35 2.67
C ARG A 50 -5.74 -19.83 4.08
N ASN A 51 -6.30 -20.97 4.49
CA ASN A 51 -6.02 -21.64 5.77
C ASN A 51 -5.01 -22.79 5.62
N ALA A 52 -4.26 -22.84 4.51
CA ALA A 52 -3.23 -23.84 4.31
C ALA A 52 -2.15 -23.76 5.41
N PRO A 53 -1.56 -24.90 5.83
CA PRO A 53 -0.55 -24.90 6.88
C PRO A 53 0.67 -24.03 6.56
N SER A 54 1.10 -24.01 5.30
CA SER A 54 2.21 -23.16 4.86
C SER A 54 1.87 -21.67 4.99
N VAL A 55 0.65 -21.27 4.65
CA VAL A 55 0.20 -19.86 4.71
C VAL A 55 0.11 -19.38 6.16
N ILE A 56 -0.48 -20.18 7.04
CA ILE A 56 -0.58 -19.88 8.48
C ILE A 56 0.82 -19.72 9.09
N ALA A 57 1.74 -20.62 8.77
CA ALA A 57 3.11 -20.56 9.26
C ALA A 57 3.88 -19.33 8.72
N SER A 58 3.68 -18.96 7.46
CA SER A 58 4.26 -17.74 6.87
C SER A 58 3.73 -16.47 7.52
N PHE A 59 2.41 -16.37 7.77
CA PHE A 59 1.82 -15.23 8.47
C PHE A 59 2.32 -15.13 9.91
N MET A 60 2.20 -16.21 10.69
CA MET A 60 2.66 -16.24 12.09
C MET A 60 4.14 -15.85 12.21
N THR A 61 4.99 -16.37 11.32
CA THR A 61 6.43 -16.04 11.32
C THR A 61 6.66 -14.57 10.92
N SER A 62 5.97 -14.05 9.91
CA SER A 62 6.08 -12.64 9.50
C SER A 62 5.69 -11.68 10.62
N PHE A 63 4.66 -12.02 11.40
CA PHE A 63 4.28 -11.24 12.57
C PHE A 63 5.35 -11.24 13.68
N THR A 64 6.24 -12.24 13.75
CA THR A 64 7.33 -12.21 14.76
C THR A 64 8.37 -11.13 14.49
N LEU A 65 8.60 -10.79 13.22
CA LEU A 65 9.48 -9.68 12.85
C LEU A 65 8.90 -8.34 13.30
N LEU A 66 7.63 -8.09 13.01
CA LEU A 66 6.93 -6.87 13.44
C LEU A 66 6.74 -6.81 14.95
N GLY A 67 6.43 -7.95 15.56
CA GLY A 67 6.21 -8.09 16.99
C GLY A 67 7.47 -7.84 17.82
N LEU A 68 8.68 -7.82 17.24
CA LEU A 68 9.90 -7.40 17.91
C LEU A 68 9.74 -6.02 18.58
N LEU A 69 9.09 -5.08 17.90
CA LEU A 69 8.81 -3.74 18.43
C LEU A 69 7.92 -3.80 19.69
N VAL A 70 6.95 -4.71 19.69
CA VAL A 70 6.01 -4.88 20.81
C VAL A 70 6.65 -5.63 21.97
N VAL A 71 7.42 -6.69 21.69
CA VAL A 71 8.23 -7.40 22.70
C VAL A 71 9.17 -6.43 23.41
N THR A 72 9.77 -5.50 22.67
CA THR A 72 10.62 -4.45 23.25
C THR A 72 9.90 -3.61 24.29
N LEU A 73 8.65 -3.21 24.05
CA LEU A 73 7.86 -2.47 25.02
C LEU A 73 7.60 -3.28 26.29
N PHE A 74 7.23 -4.56 26.17
CA PHE A 74 6.97 -5.42 27.32
C PHE A 74 8.22 -5.72 28.14
N VAL A 75 9.34 -6.01 27.49
CA VAL A 75 10.63 -6.24 28.15
C VAL A 75 11.13 -4.97 28.83
N SER A 76 11.00 -3.81 28.17
CA SER A 76 11.44 -2.53 28.73
C SER A 76 10.59 -2.13 29.93
N ASN A 77 9.25 -2.24 29.86
CA ASN A 77 8.38 -1.99 31.00
C ASN A 77 8.66 -2.96 32.16
N ALA A 78 8.89 -4.24 31.89
CA ALA A 78 9.16 -5.21 32.94
C ALA A 78 10.51 -4.95 33.63
N LEU A 79 11.58 -4.67 32.88
CA LEU A 79 12.94 -4.62 33.42
C LEU A 79 13.43 -3.21 33.78
N LEU A 80 12.97 -2.17 33.08
CA LEU A 80 13.47 -0.80 33.20
C LEU A 80 12.58 0.11 34.03
N ARG A 81 11.27 -0.21 34.21
CA ARG A 81 10.33 0.66 34.93
C ARG A 81 10.83 1.10 36.31
N ASP A 82 11.42 0.18 37.08
CA ASP A 82 11.92 0.49 38.41
C ASP A 82 13.13 1.42 38.39
N PHE A 83 13.94 1.36 37.32
CA PHE A 83 15.06 2.27 37.13
C PHE A 83 14.58 3.65 36.66
N GLU A 84 13.58 3.71 35.79
CA GLU A 84 13.01 4.96 35.27
C GLU A 84 12.22 5.73 36.34
N LEU A 85 11.43 5.03 37.16
CA LEU A 85 10.66 5.62 38.25
C LEU A 85 11.50 5.88 39.52
N GLY A 86 12.78 5.50 39.53
CA GLY A 86 13.66 5.65 40.68
C GLY A 86 13.31 4.74 41.87
N THR A 87 12.47 3.72 41.68
CA THR A 87 12.01 2.80 42.73
C THR A 87 12.93 1.58 42.91
N SER A 88 13.89 1.38 42.00
CA SER A 88 14.85 0.26 42.05
C SER A 88 15.60 0.16 43.38
N GLU A 89 15.92 1.28 44.04
CA GLU A 89 16.60 1.29 45.34
C GLU A 89 15.72 0.76 46.48
N LEU A 90 14.41 1.05 46.44
CA LEU A 90 13.43 0.52 47.41
C LEU A 90 13.28 -0.99 47.25
N VAL A 91 13.31 -1.50 46.02
CA VAL A 91 13.17 -2.94 45.75
C VAL A 91 14.44 -3.68 46.16
N PHE A 92 15.62 -3.21 45.76
CA PHE A 92 16.88 -3.92 46.01
C PHE A 92 17.43 -3.76 47.45
N SER A 93 16.86 -2.89 48.27
CA SER A 93 17.16 -2.80 49.71
C SER A 93 16.41 -3.85 50.55
N SER A 94 15.37 -4.47 49.99
CA SER A 94 14.65 -5.57 50.64
C SER A 94 15.34 -6.94 50.37
N PRO A 95 15.09 -8.00 51.18
CA PRO A 95 15.78 -9.29 51.08
C PRO A 95 15.30 -10.13 49.88
N ILE A 96 15.28 -9.56 48.68
CA ILE A 96 14.88 -10.20 47.44
C ILE A 96 16.10 -10.83 46.76
N LYS A 97 15.99 -12.12 46.40
CA LYS A 97 16.99 -12.80 45.59
C LYS A 97 16.95 -12.31 44.14
N ARG A 98 18.12 -12.08 43.53
CA ARG A 98 18.27 -11.66 42.12
C ARG A 98 17.49 -12.53 41.14
N ARG A 99 17.58 -13.86 41.33
CA ARG A 99 16.90 -14.87 40.53
C ARG A 99 15.38 -14.66 40.56
N ASP A 100 14.83 -14.36 41.72
CA ASP A 100 13.40 -14.31 41.94
C ASP A 100 12.77 -13.08 41.29
N TYR A 101 13.48 -11.95 41.36
CA TYR A 101 13.11 -10.71 40.68
C TYR A 101 13.14 -10.86 39.15
N LEU A 102 14.25 -11.38 38.61
CA LEU A 102 14.49 -11.40 37.17
C LEU A 102 13.64 -12.46 36.44
N LEU A 103 13.56 -13.69 36.97
CA LEU A 103 12.70 -14.74 36.40
C LEU A 103 11.22 -14.34 36.43
N GLY A 104 10.77 -13.70 37.51
CA GLY A 104 9.37 -13.27 37.64
C GLY A 104 8.98 -12.25 36.58
N ARG A 105 9.80 -11.21 36.40
CA ARG A 105 9.55 -10.13 35.43
C ARG A 105 9.73 -10.56 33.98
N LEU A 106 10.78 -11.33 33.68
CA LEU A 106 10.98 -11.90 32.35
C LEU A 106 9.87 -12.87 31.97
N GLY A 107 9.46 -13.74 32.90
CA GLY A 107 8.35 -14.66 32.67
C GLY A 107 7.04 -13.92 32.38
N ALA A 108 6.78 -12.80 33.08
CA ALA A 108 5.61 -11.97 32.80
C ALA A 108 5.67 -11.35 31.40
N ALA A 109 6.80 -10.72 31.03
CA ALA A 109 6.99 -10.15 29.70
C ALA A 109 6.84 -11.20 28.59
N LEU A 110 7.44 -12.39 28.78
CA LEU A 110 7.34 -13.50 27.83
C LEU A 110 5.90 -13.99 27.67
N LEU A 111 5.17 -14.19 28.78
CA LEU A 111 3.77 -14.62 28.74
C LEU A 111 2.85 -13.59 28.08
N ALA A 112 3.07 -12.30 28.34
CA ALA A 112 2.33 -11.23 27.67
C ALA A 112 2.62 -11.18 26.17
N SER A 113 3.89 -11.34 25.77
CA SER A 113 4.27 -11.47 24.37
C SER A 113 3.61 -12.68 23.70
N LEU A 114 3.63 -13.86 24.34
CA LEU A 114 3.01 -15.08 23.80
C LEU A 114 1.49 -14.94 23.69
N LEU A 115 0.83 -14.32 24.68
CA LEU A 115 -0.61 -14.05 24.63
C LEU A 115 -1.00 -13.21 23.41
N MET A 116 -0.18 -12.20 23.08
CA MET A 116 -0.40 -11.40 21.87
C MET A 116 -0.42 -12.28 20.61
N TYR A 117 0.52 -13.22 20.46
CA TYR A 117 0.52 -14.12 19.30
C TYR A 117 -0.62 -15.13 19.32
N VAL A 118 -1.12 -15.53 20.49
CA VAL A 118 -2.37 -16.31 20.57
C VAL A 118 -3.53 -15.50 20.01
N ILE A 119 -3.65 -14.22 20.35
CA ILE A 119 -4.70 -13.33 19.82
C ILE A 119 -4.55 -13.14 18.30
N ILE A 120 -3.32 -13.01 17.77
CA ILE A 120 -3.05 -12.98 16.33
C ILE A 120 -3.49 -14.30 15.66
N GLY A 121 -3.17 -15.44 16.28
CA GLY A 121 -3.59 -16.76 15.82
C GLY A 121 -5.11 -16.91 15.80
N ILE A 122 -5.81 -16.35 16.79
CA ILE A 122 -7.29 -16.29 16.82
C ILE A 122 -7.81 -15.44 15.67
N GLY A 123 -7.21 -14.28 15.36
CA GLY A 123 -7.58 -13.47 14.20
C GLY A 123 -7.47 -14.24 12.89
N LEU A 124 -6.36 -14.97 12.69
CA LEU A 124 -6.17 -15.86 11.55
C LEU A 124 -7.15 -17.03 11.51
N PHE A 125 -7.53 -17.57 12.68
CA PHE A 125 -8.47 -18.69 12.78
C PHE A 125 -9.90 -18.25 12.49
N ILE A 126 -10.31 -17.07 12.96
CA ILE A 126 -11.65 -16.50 12.70
C ILE A 126 -11.82 -16.17 11.22
N ALA A 127 -10.76 -15.74 10.53
CA ALA A 127 -10.79 -15.35 9.12
C ALA A 127 -11.39 -16.43 8.21
N GLN A 128 -11.12 -17.72 8.47
CA GLN A 128 -11.60 -18.81 7.62
C GLN A 128 -13.13 -19.04 7.69
N PHE A 129 -13.83 -18.43 8.64
CA PHE A 129 -15.29 -18.53 8.77
C PHE A 129 -16.03 -17.37 8.10
N MET A 130 -15.30 -16.48 7.41
CA MET A 130 -15.92 -15.34 6.78
C MET A 130 -16.68 -15.74 5.51
N PRO A 131 -17.95 -15.29 5.36
CA PRO A 131 -18.86 -15.80 4.33
C PRO A 131 -18.46 -15.37 2.91
N TRP A 132 -17.63 -14.35 2.76
CA TRP A 132 -17.14 -13.88 1.46
C TRP A 132 -15.97 -14.71 0.91
N ILE A 133 -15.39 -15.62 1.71
CA ILE A 133 -14.33 -16.50 1.24
C ILE A 133 -14.96 -17.72 0.57
N ASP A 134 -14.51 -18.02 -0.63
CA ASP A 134 -14.92 -19.22 -1.33
C ASP A 134 -14.49 -20.49 -0.58
N ALA A 135 -15.44 -21.39 -0.32
CA ALA A 135 -15.20 -22.65 0.37
C ALA A 135 -14.12 -23.54 -0.28
N ALA A 136 -13.91 -23.46 -1.60
CA ALA A 136 -12.85 -24.20 -2.27
C ALA A 136 -11.46 -23.58 -2.09
N ARG A 137 -11.36 -22.33 -1.63
CA ARG A 137 -10.09 -21.73 -1.17
C ARG A 137 -9.80 -22.03 0.29
N LEU A 138 -10.62 -22.86 0.93
CA LEU A 138 -10.45 -23.31 2.30
C LEU A 138 -10.24 -24.82 2.32
N GLY A 139 -9.14 -25.25 2.94
CA GLY A 139 -8.95 -26.64 3.33
C GLY A 139 -9.72 -26.95 4.63
N PRO A 140 -9.62 -28.21 5.11
CA PRO A 140 -10.25 -28.62 6.35
C PRO A 140 -9.83 -27.75 7.54
N VAL A 141 -10.80 -27.33 8.36
CA VAL A 141 -10.52 -26.56 9.57
C VAL A 141 -9.67 -27.42 10.51
N SER A 142 -8.45 -26.96 10.79
CA SER A 142 -7.50 -27.68 11.63
C SER A 142 -6.74 -26.71 12.53
N LEU A 143 -6.66 -27.03 13.82
CA LEU A 143 -5.84 -26.30 14.78
C LEU A 143 -4.35 -26.72 14.72
N ARG A 144 -4.05 -27.85 14.04
CA ARG A 144 -2.68 -28.39 13.99
C ARG A 144 -1.67 -27.40 13.40
N PRO A 145 -1.95 -26.68 12.29
CA PRO A 145 -1.00 -25.72 11.74
C PRO A 145 -0.75 -24.52 12.64
N TYR A 146 -1.77 -24.05 13.36
CA TYR A 146 -1.63 -22.97 14.33
C TYR A 146 -0.70 -23.39 15.47
N LEU A 147 -0.93 -24.57 16.05
CA LEU A 147 -0.09 -25.13 17.12
C LEU A 147 1.34 -25.39 16.66
N TRP A 148 1.52 -25.93 15.44
CA TRP A 148 2.84 -26.17 14.86
C TRP A 148 3.60 -24.85 14.66
N SER A 149 2.95 -23.86 14.04
CA SER A 149 3.55 -22.54 13.78
C SER A 149 3.89 -21.83 15.09
N PHE A 150 2.99 -21.91 16.08
CA PHE A 150 3.20 -21.32 17.40
C PHE A 150 4.40 -21.96 18.11
N THR A 151 4.51 -23.29 18.07
CA THR A 151 5.55 -24.03 18.80
C THR A 151 6.92 -23.95 18.14
N PHE A 152 6.99 -24.09 16.81
CA PHE A 152 8.26 -24.22 16.09
C PHE A 152 8.76 -22.91 15.46
N MET A 153 7.89 -21.91 15.29
CA MET A 153 8.28 -20.62 14.71
C MET A 153 8.13 -19.49 15.74
N VAL A 154 6.93 -19.28 16.29
CA VAL A 154 6.65 -18.14 17.18
C VAL A 154 7.42 -18.26 18.49
N LEU A 155 7.33 -19.39 19.19
CA LEU A 155 7.93 -19.57 20.51
C LEU A 155 9.47 -19.38 20.49
N PRO A 156 10.24 -20.00 19.57
CA PRO A 156 11.68 -19.76 19.46
C PRO A 156 12.00 -18.29 19.16
N ASN A 157 11.25 -17.66 18.24
CA ASN A 157 11.48 -16.26 17.87
C ASN A 157 11.20 -15.32 19.05
N VAL A 158 10.12 -15.53 19.80
CA VAL A 158 9.75 -14.71 20.97
C VAL A 158 10.74 -14.92 22.12
N LEU A 159 11.19 -16.16 22.37
CA LEU A 159 12.22 -16.43 23.36
C LEU A 159 13.53 -15.74 23.01
N PHE A 160 13.99 -15.88 21.76
CA PHE A 160 15.22 -15.26 21.27
C PHE A 160 15.18 -13.73 21.41
N THR A 161 14.10 -13.12 20.90
CA THR A 161 13.95 -11.66 20.94
C THR A 161 13.83 -11.13 22.37
N THR A 162 13.08 -11.81 23.23
CA THR A 162 13.01 -11.48 24.65
C THR A 162 14.39 -11.58 25.31
N ALA A 163 15.15 -12.64 25.06
CA ALA A 163 16.49 -12.82 25.62
C ALA A 163 17.46 -11.72 25.15
N LEU A 164 17.50 -11.44 23.84
CA LEU A 164 18.34 -10.40 23.25
C LEU A 164 18.06 -9.02 23.88
N LEU A 165 16.79 -8.63 23.95
CA LEU A 165 16.37 -7.34 24.49
C LEU A 165 16.59 -7.26 26.00
N SER A 166 16.48 -8.38 26.71
CA SER A 166 16.74 -8.45 28.15
C SER A 166 18.22 -8.25 28.48
N VAL A 167 19.13 -8.84 27.71
CA VAL A 167 20.58 -8.59 27.86
C VAL A 167 20.87 -7.10 27.71
N LEU A 168 20.31 -6.47 26.68
CA LEU A 168 20.48 -5.04 26.43
C LEU A 168 19.89 -4.19 27.56
N ALA A 169 18.68 -4.51 28.02
CA ALA A 169 18.01 -3.78 29.09
C ALA A 169 18.79 -3.85 30.41
N VAL A 170 19.25 -5.04 30.79
CA VAL A 170 19.98 -5.26 32.04
C VAL A 170 21.37 -4.62 32.03
N THR A 171 22.08 -4.69 30.91
CA THR A 171 23.44 -4.15 30.79
C THR A 171 23.45 -2.63 30.72
N THR A 172 22.52 -2.04 29.98
CA THR A 172 22.51 -0.59 29.74
C THR A 172 21.66 0.19 30.75
N ARG A 173 20.65 -0.46 31.36
CA ARG A 173 19.67 0.14 32.27
C ARG A 173 19.00 1.42 31.71
N ASN A 174 18.87 1.49 30.39
CA ASN A 174 18.33 2.66 29.70
C ASN A 174 17.57 2.21 28.46
N ILE A 175 16.31 2.64 28.36
CA ILE A 175 15.40 2.28 27.29
C ILE A 175 15.92 2.65 25.90
N LEU A 176 16.71 3.72 25.79
CA LEU A 176 17.31 4.17 24.54
C LEU A 176 18.22 3.11 23.92
N TRP A 177 18.99 2.39 24.74
CA TRP A 177 19.92 1.36 24.25
C TRP A 177 19.19 0.08 23.84
N VAL A 178 18.08 -0.25 24.49
CA VAL A 178 17.22 -1.35 24.06
C VAL A 178 16.64 -1.06 22.68
N TYR A 179 16.16 0.17 22.46
CA TYR A 179 15.71 0.62 21.14
C TYR A 179 16.83 0.61 20.09
N ILE A 180 18.04 1.07 20.42
CA ILE A 180 19.21 0.96 19.52
C ILE A 180 19.48 -0.50 19.16
N GLY A 181 19.35 -1.44 20.10
CA GLY A 181 19.53 -2.86 19.80
C GLY A 181 18.49 -3.41 18.82
N VAL A 182 17.24 -2.98 18.92
CA VAL A 182 16.19 -3.30 17.93
C VAL A 182 16.57 -2.76 16.55
N ILE A 183 17.02 -1.51 16.47
CA ILE A 183 17.48 -0.89 15.22
C ILE A 183 18.58 -1.76 14.59
N VAL A 184 19.61 -2.06 15.36
CA VAL A 184 20.76 -2.85 14.90
C VAL A 184 20.30 -4.23 14.42
N PHE A 185 19.39 -4.88 15.15
CA PHE A 185 18.84 -6.17 14.74
C PHE A 185 18.16 -6.10 13.36
N PHE A 186 17.28 -5.13 13.13
CA PHE A 186 16.60 -4.98 11.84
C PHE A 186 17.55 -4.60 10.71
N VAL A 187 18.54 -3.73 10.97
CA VAL A 187 19.58 -3.39 9.98
C VAL A 187 20.35 -4.64 9.59
N LEU A 188 20.83 -5.41 10.57
CA LEU A 188 21.55 -6.66 10.32
C LEU A 188 20.67 -7.69 9.62
N TYR A 189 19.39 -7.78 9.97
CA TYR A 189 18.44 -8.67 9.32
C TYR A 189 18.21 -8.27 7.85
N GLY A 190 18.03 -6.98 7.55
CA GLY A 190 17.88 -6.46 6.19
C GLY A 190 19.14 -6.63 5.34
N VAL A 191 20.32 -6.35 5.91
CA VAL A 191 21.62 -6.56 5.26
C VAL A 191 21.85 -8.06 4.99
N SER A 192 21.57 -8.92 5.97
CA SER A 192 21.59 -10.37 5.82
C SER A 192 20.61 -10.82 4.72
N ARG A 193 19.43 -10.20 4.61
CA ARG A 193 18.47 -10.47 3.54
C ARG A 193 19.07 -10.21 2.16
N ALA A 194 19.75 -9.08 2.01
CA ALA A 194 20.35 -8.65 0.76
C ALA A 194 21.56 -9.51 0.36
N LEU A 195 22.55 -9.63 1.26
CA LEU A 195 23.82 -10.29 0.98
C LEU A 195 23.68 -11.80 0.71
N LEU A 196 22.72 -12.46 1.38
CA LEU A 196 22.47 -13.89 1.22
C LEU A 196 21.41 -14.19 0.15
N ALA A 197 20.96 -13.21 -0.63
CA ALA A 197 20.05 -13.45 -1.76
C ALA A 197 20.75 -14.17 -2.93
N ASP A 198 22.02 -13.82 -3.18
CA ASP A 198 22.86 -14.37 -4.27
C ASP A 198 23.84 -15.47 -3.79
N ILE A 199 23.77 -15.86 -2.52
CA ILE A 199 24.64 -16.91 -2.00
C ILE A 199 24.09 -18.28 -2.43
N ASP A 200 24.82 -18.98 -3.29
CA ASP A 200 24.52 -20.36 -3.72
C ASP A 200 24.44 -21.35 -2.55
N ASN A 201 25.08 -21.02 -1.41
CA ASN A 201 25.07 -21.84 -0.22
C ASN A 201 23.80 -21.64 0.64
N MET A 202 22.74 -22.35 0.26
CA MET A 202 21.44 -22.40 0.94
C MET A 202 21.54 -22.71 2.45
N ARG A 203 22.52 -23.54 2.86
CA ARG A 203 22.68 -23.94 4.27
C ARG A 203 23.10 -22.76 5.15
N ILE A 204 24.11 -22.02 4.72
CA ILE A 204 24.60 -20.85 5.46
C ILE A 204 23.52 -19.76 5.51
N ALA A 205 22.84 -19.52 4.39
CA ALA A 205 21.73 -18.56 4.33
C ALA A 205 20.57 -18.92 5.27
N SER A 206 20.29 -20.22 5.44
CA SER A 206 19.26 -20.71 6.36
C SER A 206 19.69 -20.63 7.83
N LEU A 207 20.96 -20.87 8.15
CA LEU A 207 21.47 -20.81 9.53
C LEU A 207 21.57 -19.38 10.07
N LEU A 208 21.99 -18.43 9.21
CA LEU A 208 22.15 -17.02 9.56
C LEU A 208 20.83 -16.24 9.68
N ASP A 209 19.69 -16.87 9.45
CA ASP A 209 18.36 -16.27 9.62
C ASP A 209 17.81 -16.53 11.04
N PRO A 210 17.84 -15.54 11.96
CA PRO A 210 17.33 -15.69 13.34
C PRO A 210 15.85 -16.00 13.44
N LEU A 211 15.04 -15.62 12.45
CA LEU A 211 13.59 -15.82 12.47
C LEU A 211 13.18 -17.12 11.75
N GLY A 212 14.09 -17.71 10.97
CA GLY A 212 13.91 -18.97 10.24
C GLY A 212 12.94 -18.89 9.06
N MET A 213 12.67 -17.70 8.53
CA MET A 213 11.86 -17.48 7.33
C MET A 213 12.47 -18.18 6.10
N ARG A 214 13.79 -18.09 5.93
CA ARG A 214 14.53 -18.75 4.85
C ARG A 214 14.53 -20.26 5.02
N ALA A 215 14.80 -20.77 6.22
CA ALA A 215 14.79 -22.19 6.49
C ALA A 215 13.41 -22.80 6.15
N MET A 216 12.33 -22.10 6.49
CA MET A 216 10.97 -22.48 6.10
C MET A 216 10.73 -22.40 4.59
N SER A 217 11.16 -21.31 3.93
CA SER A 217 11.04 -21.14 2.48
C SER A 217 11.78 -22.25 1.71
N HIS A 218 12.96 -22.65 2.18
CA HIS A 218 13.70 -23.77 1.60
C HIS A 218 13.00 -25.11 1.82
N ALA A 219 12.40 -25.33 2.99
CA ALA A 219 11.65 -26.56 3.28
C ALA A 219 10.41 -26.74 2.38
N THR A 220 9.81 -25.65 1.88
CA THR A 220 8.60 -25.67 1.05
C THR A 220 8.83 -25.27 -0.42
N ARG A 221 10.09 -25.05 -0.81
CA ARG A 221 10.46 -24.51 -2.14
C ARG A 221 9.93 -25.34 -3.30
N TYR A 222 10.03 -26.67 -3.18
CA TYR A 222 9.65 -27.62 -4.24
C TYR A 222 8.23 -28.18 -4.07
N TRP A 223 7.46 -27.68 -3.11
CA TRP A 223 6.10 -28.16 -2.89
C TRP A 223 5.15 -27.67 -3.99
N SER A 224 4.36 -28.60 -4.51
CA SER A 224 3.16 -28.35 -5.30
C SER A 224 2.09 -27.61 -4.48
N ALA A 225 1.07 -27.09 -5.16
CA ALA A 225 -0.05 -26.42 -4.47
C ALA A 225 -0.75 -27.36 -3.48
N GLU A 226 -0.93 -28.63 -3.85
CA GLU A 226 -1.56 -29.65 -3.00
C GLU A 226 -0.74 -29.97 -1.75
N GLU A 227 0.59 -30.09 -1.89
CA GLU A 227 1.48 -30.29 -0.76
C GLU A 227 1.51 -29.08 0.17
N ARG A 228 1.43 -27.85 -0.36
CA ARG A 228 1.28 -26.63 0.46
C ARG A 228 -0.05 -26.59 1.21
N ASN A 229 -1.11 -27.11 0.60
CA ASN A 229 -2.46 -27.14 1.17
C ASN A 229 -2.61 -28.12 2.33
N THR A 230 -1.89 -29.25 2.28
CA THR A 230 -2.07 -30.35 3.24
C THR A 230 -0.86 -30.59 4.14
N GLY A 231 0.34 -30.29 3.66
CA GLY A 231 1.60 -30.60 4.32
C GLY A 231 2.00 -29.59 5.40
N LEU A 232 2.48 -30.09 6.53
CA LEU A 232 3.24 -29.30 7.51
C LEU A 232 4.72 -29.42 7.19
N PRO A 233 5.49 -28.31 7.17
CA PRO A 233 6.93 -28.38 6.91
C PRO A 233 7.58 -29.36 7.89
N ALA A 234 8.29 -30.36 7.39
CA ALA A 234 8.95 -31.33 8.23
C ALA A 234 9.99 -30.62 9.12
N PHE A 235 10.00 -30.95 10.41
CA PHE A 235 10.96 -30.40 11.37
C PHE A 235 12.32 -31.10 11.25
N THR A 236 12.92 -31.01 10.07
CA THR A 236 14.14 -31.72 9.66
C THR A 236 15.03 -30.81 8.83
N GLY A 237 16.28 -31.23 8.60
CA GLY A 237 17.23 -30.49 7.76
C GLY A 237 17.46 -29.06 8.25
N TYR A 238 17.42 -28.09 7.33
CA TYR A 238 17.73 -26.69 7.61
C TYR A 238 16.86 -26.05 8.71
N LEU A 239 15.60 -26.47 8.85
CA LEU A 239 14.70 -25.92 9.87
C LEU A 239 15.12 -26.37 11.27
N LEU A 240 15.42 -27.66 11.45
CA LEU A 240 15.91 -28.19 12.73
C LEU A 240 17.26 -27.58 13.10
N GLU A 241 18.22 -27.55 12.15
CA GLU A 241 19.55 -26.97 12.38
C GLU A 241 19.45 -25.50 12.82
N ASN A 242 18.61 -24.72 12.16
CA ASN A 242 18.35 -23.32 12.52
C ASN A 242 17.76 -23.21 13.94
N ARG A 243 16.73 -24.00 14.28
CA ARG A 243 16.05 -23.89 15.58
C ARG A 243 16.93 -24.33 16.73
N VAL A 244 17.73 -25.38 16.56
CA VAL A 244 18.70 -25.81 17.57
C VAL A 244 19.74 -24.71 17.81
N LEU A 245 20.30 -24.13 16.74
CA LEU A 245 21.27 -23.04 16.85
C LEU A 245 20.70 -21.83 17.60
N TRP A 246 19.54 -21.33 17.18
CA TRP A 246 18.98 -20.10 17.77
C TRP A 246 18.39 -20.33 19.17
N LEU A 247 17.92 -21.53 19.51
CA LEU A 247 17.59 -21.88 20.89
C LEU A 247 18.83 -21.96 21.78
N ALA A 248 19.96 -22.48 21.27
CA ALA A 248 21.23 -22.47 22.00
C ALA A 248 21.73 -21.04 22.25
N VAL A 249 21.67 -20.17 21.23
CA VAL A 249 21.99 -18.73 21.36
C VAL A 249 21.06 -18.06 22.38
N THR A 250 19.76 -18.37 22.34
CA THR A 250 18.77 -17.86 23.30
C THR A 250 19.10 -18.27 24.73
N GLY A 251 19.47 -19.53 24.96
CA GLY A 251 19.91 -20.02 26.26
C GLY A 251 21.15 -19.28 26.76
N ALA A 252 22.13 -19.06 25.88
CA ALA A 252 23.33 -18.29 26.19
C ALA A 252 23.01 -16.82 26.55
N LEU A 253 22.08 -16.18 25.82
CA LEU A 253 21.65 -14.80 26.11
C LEU A 253 20.89 -14.69 27.43
N PHE A 254 20.02 -15.65 27.76
CA PHE A 254 19.39 -15.67 29.09
C PHE A 254 20.42 -15.89 30.20
N ALA A 255 21.35 -16.84 30.03
CA ALA A 255 22.44 -17.04 30.98
C ALA A 255 23.29 -15.77 31.17
N ALA A 256 23.60 -15.06 30.08
CA ALA A 256 24.27 -13.76 30.11
C ALA A 256 23.42 -12.71 30.85
N THR A 257 22.10 -12.68 30.65
CA THR A 257 21.19 -11.78 31.37
C THR A 257 21.29 -12.01 32.89
N PHE A 258 21.28 -13.27 33.34
CA PHE A 258 21.44 -13.61 34.76
C PHE A 258 22.82 -13.26 35.30
N ALA A 259 23.89 -13.52 34.54
CA ALA A 259 25.27 -13.24 34.95
C ALA A 259 25.56 -11.73 35.03
N LEU A 260 25.02 -10.94 34.09
CA LEU A 260 25.24 -9.50 33.99
C LEU A 260 24.32 -8.69 34.91
N PHE A 261 23.23 -9.27 35.41
CA PHE A 261 22.31 -8.59 36.32
C PHE A 261 22.94 -8.34 37.69
N ARG A 262 23.31 -7.08 37.93
CA ARG A 262 23.81 -6.60 39.22
C ARG A 262 22.69 -5.91 39.99
N THR A 263 22.55 -6.19 41.29
CA THR A 263 21.67 -5.43 42.21
C THR A 263 22.37 -4.23 42.84
N GLU A 264 23.61 -3.97 42.45
CA GLU A 264 24.39 -2.86 43.00
C GLU A 264 23.85 -1.51 42.52
N ARG A 265 23.88 -0.56 43.46
CA ARG A 265 23.44 0.83 43.34
C ARG A 265 23.96 1.46 42.05
N SER A 266 23.08 2.11 41.30
CA SER A 266 23.48 2.96 40.17
C SER A 266 24.27 4.15 40.73
N GLY A 267 25.60 4.03 40.83
CA GLY A 267 26.48 5.08 41.37
C GLY A 267 27.62 4.62 42.28
N THR A 268 27.68 3.36 42.75
CA THR A 268 28.77 2.88 43.63
C THR A 268 29.87 2.11 42.92
N GLY A 269 29.79 1.96 41.60
CA GLY A 269 30.90 1.47 40.79
C GLY A 269 32.05 2.49 40.79
N ARG A 270 32.89 2.44 41.82
CA ARG A 270 34.26 2.98 41.95
C ARG A 270 34.65 4.06 40.91
N LYS A 271 33.90 5.16 40.81
CA LYS A 271 34.40 6.40 40.23
C LYS A 271 35.27 7.07 41.27
N ARG A 272 36.53 6.66 41.30
CA ARG A 272 37.60 7.46 41.89
C ARG A 272 37.55 8.83 41.20
N GLY A 273 37.09 9.86 41.92
CA GLY A 273 37.33 11.25 41.51
C GLY A 273 36.18 12.07 40.92
N LYS A 274 34.90 11.77 41.16
CA LYS A 274 33.88 12.84 41.10
C LYS A 274 33.31 13.06 42.48
N LYS A 275 33.90 14.03 43.20
CA LYS A 275 33.24 14.71 44.31
C LYS A 275 31.86 15.10 43.79
N VAL A 276 30.83 14.47 44.34
CA VAL A 276 29.52 15.10 44.38
C VAL A 276 29.80 16.39 45.12
N ALA A 277 29.84 17.50 44.38
CA ALA A 277 29.79 18.79 45.01
C ALA A 277 28.51 18.74 45.85
N SER A 278 28.66 18.66 47.17
CA SER A 278 27.62 19.14 48.06
C SER A 278 27.25 20.49 47.47
N VAL A 279 25.97 20.68 47.13
CA VAL A 279 25.47 22.01 46.89
C VAL A 279 25.72 22.73 48.20
N ALA A 280 26.87 23.39 48.29
CA ALA A 280 27.11 24.40 49.28
C ALA A 280 25.93 25.33 49.07
N THR A 281 25.08 25.43 50.07
CA THR A 281 24.24 26.60 50.27
C THR A 281 25.21 27.78 50.40
N THR A 282 25.71 28.24 49.26
CA THR A 282 26.18 29.60 49.15
C THR A 282 24.92 30.42 49.44
N ASP A 283 24.97 31.13 50.56
CA ASP A 283 24.12 32.30 50.79
C ASP A 283 24.36 33.25 49.62
N SER A 284 23.66 32.97 48.52
CA SER A 284 23.48 33.89 47.42
C SER A 284 22.74 35.06 48.04
N LYS A 285 23.45 36.17 48.24
CA LYS A 285 22.84 37.48 48.41
C LYS A 285 21.79 37.59 47.31
N ARG A 286 20.51 37.51 47.69
CA ARG A 286 19.39 37.74 46.79
C ARG A 286 19.57 39.16 46.25
N SER A 287 20.16 39.31 45.06
CA SER A 287 20.04 40.57 44.36
C SER A 287 18.58 40.65 43.93
N ASN A 288 17.90 41.70 44.41
CA ASN A 288 16.62 42.10 43.86
C ASN A 288 16.87 42.59 42.44
N VAL A 289 17.07 41.66 41.50
CA VAL A 289 16.95 41.97 40.08
C VAL A 289 15.47 42.24 39.88
N VAL A 290 15.12 43.53 39.76
CA VAL A 290 13.79 43.94 39.31
C VAL A 290 13.61 43.34 37.93
N ALA A 291 12.81 42.29 37.84
CA ALA A 291 12.47 41.67 36.57
C ALA A 291 11.90 42.77 35.66
N PRO A 292 12.37 42.90 34.41
CA PRO A 292 11.83 43.89 33.49
C PRO A 292 10.32 43.69 33.39
N LYS A 293 9.55 44.75 33.65
CA LYS A 293 8.10 44.76 33.44
C LYS A 293 7.85 44.69 31.93
N VAL A 294 7.77 43.47 31.40
CA VAL A 294 7.36 43.25 30.01
C VAL A 294 5.84 43.35 29.97
N THR A 295 5.31 44.30 29.21
CA THR A 295 3.87 44.37 28.89
C THR A 295 3.57 43.32 27.82
N PRO A 296 2.74 42.31 28.11
CA PRO A 296 2.40 41.29 27.12
C PRO A 296 1.47 41.88 26.05
N ASN A 297 1.92 41.87 24.79
CA ASN A 297 1.11 42.26 23.64
C ASN A 297 0.43 41.03 23.04
N PHE A 298 -0.91 41.02 22.97
CA PHE A 298 -1.70 39.91 22.42
C PHE A 298 -2.26 40.26 21.04
N ASN A 299 -1.38 40.37 20.05
CA ASN A 299 -1.76 40.60 18.65
C ASN A 299 -1.62 39.32 17.80
N ALA A 300 -2.12 39.35 16.56
CA ALA A 300 -2.02 38.22 15.63
C ALA A 300 -0.55 37.79 15.38
N ALA A 301 0.38 38.75 15.31
CA ALA A 301 1.81 38.47 15.18
C ALA A 301 2.38 37.65 16.36
N THR A 302 1.89 37.90 17.58
CA THR A 302 2.25 37.12 18.77
C THR A 302 1.71 35.70 18.68
N GLY A 303 0.48 35.51 18.18
CA GLY A 303 -0.07 34.18 17.91
C GLY A 303 0.74 33.39 16.88
N TRP A 304 1.20 34.04 15.80
CA TRP A 304 2.06 33.39 14.80
C TRP A 304 3.43 33.00 15.35
N ARG A 305 4.04 33.87 16.17
CA ARG A 305 5.31 33.55 16.87
C ARG A 305 5.13 32.40 17.86
N GLN A 306 4.02 32.38 18.61
CA GLN A 306 3.68 31.27 19.50
C GLN A 306 3.53 29.96 18.73
N LEU A 307 2.85 29.98 17.57
CA LEU A 307 2.72 28.82 16.69
C LEU A 307 4.09 28.29 16.23
N LEU A 308 4.94 29.15 15.66
CA LEU A 308 6.27 28.74 15.18
C LEU A 308 7.14 28.16 16.30
N ARG A 309 7.09 28.76 17.49
CA ARG A 309 7.81 28.26 18.67
C ARG A 309 7.26 26.92 19.13
N GLN A 310 5.94 26.75 19.12
CA GLN A 310 5.31 25.48 19.48
C GLN A 310 5.66 24.39 18.47
N VAL A 311 5.54 24.64 17.17
CA VAL A 311 5.92 23.68 16.11
C VAL A 311 7.39 23.31 16.24
N GLY A 312 8.28 24.29 16.45
CA GLY A 312 9.70 24.02 16.66
C GLY A 312 9.98 23.16 17.90
N PHE A 313 9.31 23.46 19.02
CA PHE A 313 9.44 22.69 20.26
C PHE A 313 8.92 21.25 20.10
N ASP A 314 7.75 21.09 19.48
CA ASP A 314 7.09 19.81 19.26
C ASP A 314 7.87 18.94 18.27
N ALA A 315 8.26 19.50 17.13
CA ALA A 315 9.04 18.81 16.11
C ALA A 315 10.40 18.37 16.64
N PHE A 316 11.10 19.23 17.39
CA PHE A 316 12.38 18.88 18.00
C PHE A 316 12.25 17.78 19.06
N GLY A 317 11.16 17.81 19.83
CA GLY A 317 10.82 16.73 20.75
C GLY A 317 10.63 15.39 20.03
N VAL A 318 9.94 15.39 18.88
CA VAL A 318 9.74 14.19 18.06
C VAL A 318 11.04 13.73 17.40
N PHE A 319 11.79 14.61 16.75
CA PHE A 319 13.02 14.24 16.04
C PHE A 319 14.11 13.67 16.95
N ARG A 320 14.13 14.08 18.23
CA ARG A 320 15.05 13.54 19.23
C ARG A 320 14.51 12.33 19.98
N SER A 321 13.25 11.98 19.77
CA SER A 321 12.65 10.83 20.45
C SER A 321 13.21 9.53 19.87
N ALA A 322 13.38 8.54 20.75
CA ALA A 322 13.86 7.22 20.34
C ALA A 322 12.95 6.56 19.29
N PRO A 323 11.60 6.57 19.41
CA PRO A 323 10.76 5.88 18.43
C PRO A 323 10.89 6.46 17.01
N PHE A 324 11.08 7.78 16.85
CA PHE A 324 11.29 8.38 15.53
C PHE A 324 12.61 7.92 14.91
N LEU A 325 13.70 7.98 15.67
CA LEU A 325 15.02 7.53 15.20
C LEU A 325 15.03 6.04 14.88
N VAL A 326 14.34 5.22 15.69
CA VAL A 326 14.17 3.78 15.42
C VAL A 326 13.49 3.58 14.08
N LEU A 327 12.29 4.15 13.91
CA LEU A 327 11.50 3.98 12.69
C LEU A 327 12.22 4.53 11.45
N LEU A 328 13.00 5.60 11.60
CA LEU A 328 13.81 6.16 10.51
C LEU A 328 14.89 5.18 10.05
N VAL A 329 15.64 4.60 10.98
CA VAL A 329 16.66 3.62 10.62
C VAL A 329 16.03 2.34 10.10
N LEU A 330 14.86 1.93 10.59
CA LEU A 330 14.10 0.82 10.01
C LEU A 330 13.68 1.09 8.56
N GLY A 331 13.23 2.31 8.27
CA GLY A 331 12.94 2.76 6.92
C GLY A 331 14.17 2.66 6.01
N MET A 332 15.33 3.10 6.51
CA MET A 332 16.61 2.98 5.80
C MET A 332 17.04 1.53 5.59
N ALA A 333 16.92 0.69 6.62
CA ALA A 333 17.26 -0.72 6.56
C ALA A 333 16.40 -1.50 5.55
N ASN A 334 15.16 -1.06 5.34
CA ASN A 334 14.26 -1.62 4.34
C ASN A 334 14.53 -1.05 2.93
N PHE A 335 14.74 0.26 2.84
CA PHE A 335 14.91 0.97 1.57
C PHE A 335 16.26 0.68 0.89
N ILE A 336 17.38 0.77 1.62
CA ILE A 336 18.72 0.68 1.04
C ILE A 336 18.93 -0.66 0.30
N PRO A 337 18.66 -1.84 0.90
CA PRO A 337 18.78 -3.11 0.19
C PRO A 337 17.89 -3.18 -1.05
N THR A 338 16.65 -2.71 -0.94
CA THR A 338 15.65 -2.71 -2.02
C THR A 338 16.10 -1.85 -3.19
N ALA A 339 16.61 -0.64 -2.94
CA ALA A 339 17.15 0.25 -3.97
C ALA A 339 18.48 -0.25 -4.56
N LEU A 340 19.30 -0.95 -3.77
CA LEU A 340 20.55 -1.55 -4.25
C LEU A 340 20.31 -2.76 -5.17
N HIS A 341 19.39 -3.66 -4.81
CA HIS A 341 19.16 -4.93 -5.50
C HIS A 341 17.99 -4.91 -6.50
N ARG A 342 17.34 -3.75 -6.72
CA ARG A 342 16.33 -3.56 -7.77
C ARG A 342 16.96 -3.66 -9.17
N ARG A 343 17.47 -4.81 -9.61
CA ARG A 343 17.97 -5.03 -11.00
C ARG A 343 17.85 -6.47 -11.45
N THR A 344 16.89 -6.74 -12.33
CA THR A 344 17.11 -6.96 -13.76
C THR A 344 15.74 -7.16 -14.41
N MET A 345 15.48 -6.54 -15.56
CA MET A 345 14.36 -6.97 -16.39
C MET A 345 14.91 -8.02 -17.35
N TYR A 346 14.49 -9.27 -17.19
CA TYR A 346 14.99 -10.40 -17.98
C TYR A 346 16.53 -10.51 -18.01
N GLY A 347 17.21 -10.33 -16.88
CA GLY A 347 18.68 -10.41 -16.79
C GLY A 347 19.43 -9.14 -17.25
N THR A 348 18.72 -8.09 -17.70
CA THR A 348 19.35 -6.82 -18.11
C THR A 348 19.39 -5.82 -16.94
N PRO A 349 20.55 -5.25 -16.58
CA PRO A 349 20.64 -4.23 -15.54
C PRO A 349 19.83 -2.98 -15.90
N SER A 350 18.89 -2.58 -15.04
CA SER A 350 18.14 -1.33 -15.20
C SER A 350 18.91 -0.14 -14.62
N TRP A 351 18.80 1.04 -15.23
CA TRP A 351 19.37 2.27 -14.67
C TRP A 351 18.63 2.68 -13.39
N PRO A 352 19.29 3.28 -12.38
CA PRO A 352 18.65 3.69 -11.13
C PRO A 352 18.02 5.06 -11.32
N VAL A 353 17.14 5.20 -12.32
CA VAL A 353 16.43 6.44 -12.64
C VAL A 353 15.61 6.93 -11.44
N THR A 354 15.34 8.23 -11.39
CA THR A 354 14.68 8.88 -10.24
C THR A 354 13.32 8.25 -9.93
N SER A 355 12.51 7.95 -10.94
CA SER A 355 11.21 7.28 -10.80
C SER A 355 11.31 5.91 -10.09
N GLN A 356 12.28 5.09 -10.48
CA GLN A 356 12.53 3.77 -9.87
C GLN A 356 12.99 3.88 -8.42
N MET A 357 13.77 4.91 -8.07
CA MET A 357 14.20 5.14 -6.69
C MET A 357 13.03 5.61 -5.82
N LEU A 358 12.17 6.48 -6.34
CA LEU A 358 10.97 6.96 -5.67
C LEU A 358 9.96 5.84 -5.42
N GLU A 359 9.72 4.97 -6.39
CA GLU A 359 8.82 3.83 -6.23
C GLU A 359 9.36 2.82 -5.19
N ALA A 360 10.68 2.56 -5.18
CA ALA A 360 11.33 1.77 -4.13
C ALA A 360 11.20 2.42 -2.75
N LEU A 361 11.29 3.76 -2.67
CA LEU A 361 11.12 4.52 -1.45
C LEU A 361 9.68 4.40 -0.94
N GLN A 362 8.69 4.62 -1.79
CA GLN A 362 7.26 4.55 -1.47
C GLN A 362 6.90 3.17 -0.90
N GLY A 363 7.32 2.08 -1.55
CA GLY A 363 7.09 0.72 -1.07
C GLY A 363 7.78 0.41 0.27
N SER A 364 8.95 1.02 0.51
CA SER A 364 9.73 0.76 1.74
C SER A 364 9.24 1.55 2.94
N PHE A 365 8.69 2.75 2.72
CA PHE A 365 8.33 3.72 3.76
C PHE A 365 6.86 3.72 4.13
N SER A 366 5.96 3.29 3.23
CA SER A 366 4.52 3.48 3.38
C SER A 366 3.96 2.99 4.72
N PHE A 367 4.19 1.72 5.06
CA PHE A 367 3.70 1.17 6.32
C PHE A 367 4.35 1.81 7.57
N LEU A 368 5.61 2.26 7.48
CA LEU A 368 6.30 2.94 8.58
C LEU A 368 5.73 4.32 8.82
N LEU A 369 5.46 5.08 7.76
CA LEU A 369 4.79 6.38 7.85
C LEU A 369 3.39 6.24 8.45
N ILE A 370 2.67 5.15 8.15
CA ILE A 370 1.39 4.85 8.80
C ILE A 370 1.55 4.74 10.32
N ILE A 371 2.52 3.94 10.77
CA ILE A 371 2.80 3.75 12.20
C ILE A 371 3.23 5.06 12.87
N ILE A 372 4.13 5.83 12.23
CA ILE A 372 4.64 7.11 12.73
C ILE A 372 3.48 8.08 12.98
N VAL A 373 2.65 8.26 11.95
CA VAL A 373 1.54 9.22 11.99
C VAL A 373 0.50 8.80 13.02
N LEU A 374 0.13 7.52 13.06
CA LEU A 374 -0.76 6.97 14.09
C LEU A 374 -0.19 7.26 15.48
N PHE A 375 1.04 6.84 15.76
CA PHE A 375 1.66 6.96 17.08
C PHE A 375 1.79 8.42 17.54
N TYR A 376 2.41 9.28 16.72
CA TYR A 376 2.69 10.66 17.11
C TYR A 376 1.45 11.54 17.18
N ALA A 377 0.38 11.23 16.44
CA ALA A 377 -0.87 11.97 16.59
C ALA A 377 -1.42 11.85 18.03
N GLY A 378 -1.38 10.65 18.61
CA GLY A 378 -1.75 10.45 20.01
C GLY A 378 -0.72 11.02 20.98
N GLU A 379 0.58 10.80 20.77
CA GLU A 379 1.58 11.30 21.71
C GLU A 379 1.65 12.82 21.76
N LEU A 380 1.56 13.51 20.62
CA LEU A 380 1.55 14.97 20.59
C LEU A 380 0.31 15.54 21.32
N VAL A 381 -0.87 14.94 21.13
CA VAL A 381 -2.10 15.42 21.79
C VAL A 381 -2.01 15.24 23.32
N TRP A 382 -1.47 14.12 23.79
CA TRP A 382 -1.46 13.74 25.21
C TRP A 382 -0.17 14.06 25.96
N ARG A 383 0.84 14.62 25.29
CA ARG A 383 2.16 14.88 25.88
C ARG A 383 2.08 15.72 27.15
N GLU A 384 1.37 16.84 27.12
CA GLU A 384 1.28 17.76 28.27
C GLU A 384 0.56 17.11 29.46
N ARG A 385 -0.45 16.27 29.19
CA ARG A 385 -1.19 15.51 30.22
C ARG A 385 -0.32 14.42 30.83
N SER A 386 0.43 13.71 29.99
CA SER A 386 1.34 12.63 30.43
C SER A 386 2.49 13.17 31.29
N ALA A 387 2.99 14.37 30.97
CA ALA A 387 3.98 15.07 31.76
C ALA A 387 3.40 15.81 32.99
N ARG A 388 2.09 15.73 33.24
CA ARG A 388 1.37 16.42 34.34
C ARG A 388 1.52 17.95 34.34
N ILE A 389 1.77 18.55 33.18
CA ILE A 389 1.90 20.01 32.99
C ILE A 389 0.71 20.64 32.26
N ALA A 390 -0.32 19.86 31.92
CA ALA A 390 -1.50 20.33 31.19
C ALA A 390 -2.18 21.56 31.85
N GLY A 391 -2.24 21.60 33.18
CA GLY A 391 -2.81 22.75 33.90
C GLY A 391 -1.99 24.04 33.72
N ILE A 392 -0.66 23.92 33.59
CA ILE A 392 0.24 25.05 33.34
C ILE A 392 0.08 25.52 31.89
N SER A 393 0.04 24.59 30.92
CA SER A 393 -0.14 24.94 29.50
C SER A 393 -1.50 25.56 29.22
N ASP A 394 -2.55 25.08 29.87
CA ASP A 394 -3.93 25.57 29.67
C ASP A 394 -4.15 26.96 30.28
N ALA A 395 -3.37 27.33 31.30
CA ALA A 395 -3.39 28.65 31.90
C ALA A 395 -2.62 29.71 31.06
N MET A 396 -1.85 29.30 30.05
CA MET A 396 -1.12 30.24 29.21
C MET A 396 -2.07 31.03 28.30
N PRO A 397 -1.84 32.34 28.08
CA PRO A 397 -2.65 33.18 27.21
C PRO A 397 -2.32 32.93 25.72
N VAL A 398 -2.55 31.70 25.27
CA VAL A 398 -2.36 31.25 23.89
C VAL A 398 -3.73 31.03 23.27
N PRO A 399 -4.02 31.40 22.02
CA PRO A 399 -5.30 31.08 21.37
C PRO A 399 -5.52 29.56 21.17
N ASN A 400 -6.77 29.08 21.17
CA ASN A 400 -7.08 27.64 21.04
C ASN A 400 -6.63 27.00 19.73
N TRP A 401 -6.59 27.78 18.64
CA TRP A 401 -6.17 27.26 17.34
C TRP A 401 -4.67 26.97 17.29
N VAL A 402 -3.86 27.65 18.12
CA VAL A 402 -2.39 27.52 18.10
C VAL A 402 -1.94 26.12 18.52
N PRO A 403 -2.41 25.52 19.64
CA PRO A 403 -2.00 24.16 20.00
C PRO A 403 -2.43 23.09 19.00
N LEU A 404 -3.64 23.21 18.45
CA LEU A 404 -4.17 22.26 17.48
C LEU A 404 -3.38 22.33 16.18
N LEU A 405 -3.23 23.54 15.61
CA LEU A 405 -2.50 23.75 14.38
C LEU A 405 -1.02 23.44 14.56
N GLY A 406 -0.43 23.77 15.72
CA GLY A 406 0.96 23.45 16.04
C GLY A 406 1.23 21.95 16.03
N LYS A 407 0.34 21.15 16.64
CA LYS A 407 0.43 19.68 16.62
C LYS A 407 0.23 19.11 15.22
N PHE A 408 -0.71 19.64 14.44
CA PHE A 408 -0.93 19.22 13.05
C PHE A 408 0.27 19.56 12.15
N LEU A 409 0.78 20.79 12.20
CA LEU A 409 1.98 21.21 11.45
C LEU A 409 3.23 20.43 11.88
N THR A 410 3.32 20.04 13.15
CA THR A 410 4.39 19.15 13.62
C THR A 410 4.29 17.78 12.96
N LEU A 411 3.10 17.19 12.85
CA LEU A 411 2.93 15.91 12.14
C LEU A 411 3.32 16.04 10.66
N ILE A 412 2.95 17.13 10.00
CA ILE A 412 3.38 17.41 8.62
C ILE A 412 4.90 17.49 8.54
N ALA A 413 5.54 18.23 9.43
CA ALA A 413 7.00 18.35 9.47
C ALA A 413 7.68 16.99 9.68
N VAL A 414 7.10 16.12 10.50
CA VAL A 414 7.60 14.76 10.75
C VAL A 414 7.52 13.89 9.50
N VAL A 415 6.39 13.90 8.78
CA VAL A 415 6.21 13.16 7.51
C VAL A 415 7.21 13.67 6.46
N LEU A 416 7.28 14.99 6.25
CA LEU A 416 8.18 15.60 5.27
C LEU A 416 9.65 15.34 5.58
N ALA A 417 10.06 15.43 6.86
CA ALA A 417 11.43 15.14 7.25
C ALA A 417 11.79 13.67 7.02
N PHE A 418 10.88 12.75 7.35
CA PHE A 418 11.10 11.32 7.14
C PHE A 418 11.30 11.01 5.65
N GLN A 419 10.41 11.53 4.80
CA GLN A 419 10.53 11.38 3.34
C GLN A 419 11.76 12.08 2.76
N ALA A 420 12.12 13.27 3.26
CA ALA A 420 13.31 13.99 2.80
C ALA A 420 14.60 13.22 3.06
N VAL A 421 14.74 12.57 4.23
CA VAL A 421 15.87 11.68 4.52
C VAL A 421 15.90 10.51 3.53
N GLY A 422 14.72 9.96 3.20
CA GLY A 422 14.54 8.98 2.13
C GLY A 422 15.06 9.43 0.78
N GLY A 423 14.60 10.59 0.31
CA GLY A 423 15.02 11.19 -0.97
C GLY A 423 16.51 11.49 -1.02
N LEU A 424 17.09 12.03 0.06
CA LEU A 424 18.54 12.27 0.14
C LEU A 424 19.34 10.96 0.07
N THR A 425 18.85 9.89 0.71
CA THR A 425 19.47 8.57 0.64
C THR A 425 19.37 7.98 -0.76
N ALA A 426 18.23 8.17 -1.43
CA ALA A 426 18.04 7.75 -2.81
C ALA A 426 19.04 8.44 -3.76
N ILE A 427 19.21 9.76 -3.61
CA ILE A 427 20.21 10.54 -4.36
C ILE A 427 21.63 10.02 -4.07
N ALA A 428 21.97 9.75 -2.81
CA ALA A 428 23.28 9.20 -2.45
C ALA A 428 23.51 7.82 -3.11
N ILE A 429 22.48 6.97 -3.18
CA ILE A 429 22.56 5.67 -3.87
C ILE A 429 22.75 5.85 -5.38
N GLN A 430 22.01 6.76 -6.02
CA GLN A 430 22.17 7.07 -7.45
C GLN A 430 23.60 7.51 -7.77
N LEU A 431 24.15 8.42 -6.97
CA LEU A 431 25.54 8.88 -7.10
C LEU A 431 26.54 7.73 -6.88
N SER A 432 26.32 6.87 -5.88
CA SER A 432 27.19 5.71 -5.62
C SER A 432 27.20 4.70 -6.77
N LYS A 433 26.11 4.62 -7.54
CA LYS A 433 25.97 3.77 -8.73
C LYS A 433 26.45 4.46 -10.02
N GLY A 434 27.04 5.66 -9.94
CA GLY A 434 27.54 6.42 -11.08
C GLY A 434 26.46 7.11 -11.93
N TYR A 435 25.23 7.20 -11.43
CA TYR A 435 24.14 7.90 -12.12
C TYR A 435 24.07 9.37 -11.64
N THR A 436 24.34 10.31 -12.54
CA THR A 436 24.44 11.74 -12.23
C THR A 436 23.25 12.58 -12.72
N GLN A 437 22.33 12.00 -13.50
CA GLN A 437 21.13 12.64 -14.02
C GLN A 437 20.03 12.71 -12.94
N ILE A 438 20.32 13.39 -11.83
CA ILE A 438 19.39 13.53 -10.70
C ILE A 438 18.36 14.61 -11.05
N GLU A 439 17.10 14.36 -10.69
CA GLU A 439 16.00 15.31 -10.90
C GLU A 439 15.44 15.79 -9.54
N PRO A 440 16.05 16.80 -8.88
CA PRO A 440 15.61 17.24 -7.55
C PRO A 440 14.15 17.72 -7.51
N LEU A 441 13.68 18.33 -8.59
CA LEU A 441 12.30 18.78 -8.70
C LEU A 441 11.32 17.61 -8.74
N LEU A 442 11.69 16.50 -9.39
CA LEU A 442 10.86 15.29 -9.41
C LEU A 442 10.79 14.68 -8.01
N TYR A 443 11.92 14.57 -7.30
CA TYR A 443 11.92 14.17 -5.90
C TYR A 443 10.98 15.03 -5.06
N PHE A 444 11.07 16.36 -5.16
CA PHE A 444 10.19 17.25 -4.39
C PHE A 444 8.71 17.04 -4.73
N LYS A 445 8.35 16.98 -6.02
CA LYS A 445 6.97 16.79 -6.48
C LYS A 445 6.39 15.47 -5.99
N THR A 446 7.10 14.36 -6.20
CA THR A 446 6.62 13.02 -5.83
C THR A 446 6.52 12.86 -4.33
N LEU A 447 7.53 13.27 -3.57
CA LEU A 447 7.46 13.21 -2.10
C LEU A 447 6.33 14.10 -1.55
N ALA A 448 6.12 15.29 -2.10
CA ALA A 448 5.00 16.14 -1.69
C ALA A 448 3.63 15.48 -1.97
N LEU A 449 3.46 14.86 -3.15
CA LEU A 449 2.23 14.15 -3.52
C LEU A 449 2.00 12.90 -2.64
N ASP A 450 3.05 12.11 -2.41
CA ASP A 450 3.01 10.91 -1.58
C ASP A 450 2.78 11.27 -0.11
N SER A 451 3.22 12.45 0.35
CA SER A 451 2.98 12.92 1.72
C SER A 451 1.50 13.13 2.02
N VAL A 452 0.66 13.47 1.02
CA VAL A 452 -0.73 13.88 1.23
C VAL A 452 -1.54 12.80 1.96
N VAL A 453 -1.37 11.52 1.61
CA VAL A 453 -2.08 10.41 2.28
C VAL A 453 -1.77 10.35 3.77
N TYR A 454 -0.50 10.51 4.13
CA TYR A 454 -0.06 10.49 5.53
C TYR A 454 -0.47 11.75 6.28
N ILE A 455 -0.51 12.90 5.60
CA ILE A 455 -1.03 14.16 6.18
C ILE A 455 -2.53 14.04 6.47
N LEU A 456 -3.31 13.51 5.52
CA LEU A 456 -4.76 13.29 5.70
C LEU A 456 -5.03 12.32 6.84
N MET A 457 -4.35 11.18 6.84
CA MET A 457 -4.48 10.18 7.90
C MET A 457 -4.00 10.71 9.26
N GLY A 458 -2.95 11.54 9.30
CA GLY A 458 -2.47 12.16 10.53
C GLY A 458 -3.38 13.25 11.07
N GLY A 459 -3.96 14.04 10.18
CA GLY A 459 -5.03 14.96 10.51
C GLY A 459 -6.24 14.23 11.09
N MET A 460 -6.68 13.15 10.45
CA MET A 460 -7.78 12.31 10.94
C MET A 460 -7.45 11.67 12.30
N ALA A 461 -6.25 11.14 12.48
CA ALA A 461 -5.78 10.60 13.75
C ALA A 461 -5.86 11.66 14.86
N LEU A 462 -5.40 12.87 14.56
CA LEU A 462 -5.44 13.99 15.49
C LEU A 462 -6.90 14.39 15.82
N VAL A 463 -7.79 14.43 14.82
CA VAL A 463 -9.23 14.70 14.99
C VAL A 463 -9.86 13.67 15.94
N LEU A 464 -9.65 12.37 15.70
CA LEU A 464 -10.20 11.29 16.52
C LEU A 464 -9.65 11.31 17.96
N GLN A 465 -8.38 11.70 18.14
CA GLN A 465 -7.78 11.89 19.46
C GLN A 465 -8.44 13.03 20.25
N VAL A 466 -8.76 14.14 19.57
CA VAL A 466 -9.43 15.29 20.19
C VAL A 466 -10.89 14.97 20.52
N LEU A 467 -11.63 14.34 19.60
CA LEU A 467 -13.05 14.02 19.75
C LEU A 467 -13.30 12.98 20.84
N SER A 468 -12.48 11.93 20.90
CA SER A 468 -12.63 10.86 21.90
C SER A 468 -12.22 11.29 23.30
N ASN A 469 -11.30 12.26 23.42
CA ASN A 469 -10.69 12.69 24.68
C ASN A 469 -10.22 11.50 25.55
N ASN A 470 -9.79 10.41 24.91
CA ASN A 470 -9.08 9.31 25.55
C ASN A 470 -8.02 8.78 24.59
N LYS A 471 -6.76 8.75 25.02
CA LYS A 471 -5.61 8.35 24.19
C LYS A 471 -5.82 7.02 23.48
N PHE A 472 -6.31 6.02 24.20
CA PHE A 472 -6.50 4.67 23.67
C PHE A 472 -7.75 4.56 22.80
N MET A 473 -8.83 5.27 23.16
CA MET A 473 -10.03 5.32 22.32
C MET A 473 -9.76 6.01 20.99
N GLY A 474 -8.98 7.09 20.98
CA GLY A 474 -8.56 7.77 19.75
C GLY A 474 -7.78 6.86 18.80
N TYR A 475 -6.87 6.04 19.34
CA TYR A 475 -6.18 5.01 18.55
C TYR A 475 -7.14 3.92 18.06
N ALA A 476 -8.02 3.41 18.93
CA ALA A 476 -8.99 2.38 18.57
C ALA A 476 -9.93 2.84 17.45
N LEU A 477 -10.42 4.08 17.49
CA LEU A 477 -11.27 4.67 16.45
C LEU A 477 -10.53 4.82 15.12
N LEU A 478 -9.25 5.19 15.12
CA LEU A 478 -8.50 5.28 13.87
C LEU A 478 -8.29 3.88 13.27
N ILE A 479 -7.97 2.89 14.10
CA ILE A 479 -7.85 1.49 13.66
C ILE A 479 -9.19 1.01 13.09
N LEU A 480 -10.30 1.31 13.76
CA LEU A 480 -11.65 1.00 13.28
C LEU A 480 -11.93 1.66 11.93
N LEU A 481 -11.50 2.91 11.72
CA LEU A 481 -11.67 3.61 10.45
C LEU A 481 -10.88 2.94 9.31
N LEU A 482 -9.62 2.60 9.54
CA LEU A 482 -8.77 1.93 8.55
C LEU A 482 -9.35 0.55 8.15
N ILE A 483 -9.86 -0.19 9.13
CA ILE A 483 -10.49 -1.49 8.89
C ILE A 483 -11.84 -1.31 8.22
N GLY A 484 -12.64 -0.34 8.66
CA GLY A 484 -13.94 -0.03 8.09
C GLY A 484 -13.84 0.27 6.59
N GLN A 485 -12.83 1.03 6.16
CA GLN A 485 -12.56 1.26 4.73
C GLN A 485 -12.23 -0.02 3.98
N SER A 486 -11.43 -0.91 4.59
CA SER A 486 -11.09 -2.20 3.98
C SER A 486 -12.34 -3.08 3.82
N VAL A 487 -13.25 -3.05 4.80
CA VAL A 487 -14.53 -3.78 4.76
C VAL A 487 -15.48 -3.18 3.73
N LEU A 488 -15.56 -1.84 3.63
CA LEU A 488 -16.35 -1.17 2.60
C LEU A 488 -15.90 -1.59 1.19
N GLY A 489 -14.59 -1.67 0.95
CA GLY A 489 -14.05 -2.20 -0.31
C GLY A 489 -14.45 -3.66 -0.59
N MET A 490 -14.62 -4.50 0.43
CA MET A 490 -15.12 -5.87 0.26
C MET A 490 -16.63 -5.95 0.01
N LEU A 491 -17.38 -4.94 0.42
CA LEU A 491 -18.82 -4.80 0.14
C LEU A 491 -19.08 -4.05 -1.17
N ASP A 492 -18.06 -3.98 -2.04
CA ASP A 492 -18.05 -3.29 -3.33
C ASP A 492 -18.31 -1.77 -3.27
N TYR A 493 -18.19 -1.20 -2.06
CA TYR A 493 -18.15 0.25 -1.88
C TYR A 493 -16.73 0.77 -2.20
N THR A 494 -16.43 0.91 -3.49
CA THR A 494 -15.10 1.26 -4.02
C THR A 494 -14.94 2.72 -4.47
N GLN A 495 -16.01 3.52 -4.48
CA GLN A 495 -15.96 4.89 -5.00
C GLN A 495 -15.07 5.81 -4.14
N ASN A 496 -14.28 6.64 -4.83
CA ASN A 496 -13.32 7.55 -4.19
C ASN A 496 -13.95 8.71 -3.39
N LEU A 497 -15.25 8.96 -3.55
CA LEU A 497 -15.95 10.06 -2.86
C LEU A 497 -16.26 9.77 -1.39
N TYR A 498 -16.50 8.52 -0.99
CA TYR A 498 -16.76 8.16 0.41
C TYR A 498 -15.60 7.40 1.07
N ASN A 499 -14.69 6.81 0.28
CA ASN A 499 -13.49 6.17 0.81
C ASN A 499 -12.45 7.24 1.20
N PHE A 500 -12.41 7.57 2.50
CA PHE A 500 -11.55 8.65 3.00
C PHE A 500 -10.07 8.43 2.66
N GLY A 501 -9.47 9.42 1.99
CA GLY A 501 -8.08 9.36 1.56
C GLY A 501 -7.84 8.52 0.31
N SER A 502 -8.90 8.22 -0.45
CA SER A 502 -8.83 7.52 -1.74
C SER A 502 -8.96 8.47 -2.92
N TRP A 503 -8.26 8.18 -4.02
CA TRP A 503 -8.25 8.96 -5.26
C TRP A 503 -7.75 8.11 -6.44
N PRO A 504 -8.03 8.51 -7.70
CA PRO A 504 -7.44 7.88 -8.87
C PRO A 504 -5.91 8.06 -8.86
N ILE A 505 -5.18 6.99 -9.13
CA ILE A 505 -3.71 6.96 -9.09
C ILE A 505 -3.15 7.77 -10.27
N ALA A 506 -2.19 8.66 -10.01
CA ALA A 506 -1.39 9.30 -11.04
C ALA A 506 -0.02 8.61 -11.21
N PRO A 507 0.10 7.62 -12.12
CA PRO A 507 1.38 7.00 -12.38
C PRO A 507 2.35 8.00 -13.00
N TYR A 508 3.61 7.91 -12.61
CA TYR A 508 4.70 8.66 -13.22
C TYR A 508 5.51 7.75 -14.15
N SER A 509 5.80 8.23 -15.36
CA SER A 509 6.75 7.60 -16.29
C SER A 509 7.81 8.60 -16.71
N ASP A 510 9.06 8.17 -16.87
CA ASP A 510 10.14 9.05 -17.35
C ASP A 510 9.86 9.58 -18.78
N MET A 511 8.98 8.91 -19.55
CA MET A 511 8.59 9.37 -20.89
C MET A 511 7.48 10.42 -20.87
N ASN A 512 6.42 10.21 -20.08
CA ASN A 512 5.20 11.02 -20.09
C ASN A 512 5.08 11.99 -18.89
N GLY A 513 5.96 11.84 -17.89
CA GLY A 513 5.74 12.42 -16.57
C GLY A 513 4.45 11.92 -15.92
N TYR A 514 3.78 12.81 -15.17
CA TYR A 514 2.45 12.55 -14.59
C TYR A 514 1.29 12.75 -15.59
N GLY A 515 1.53 13.38 -16.74
CA GLY A 515 0.50 13.66 -17.76
C GLY A 515 -0.81 14.24 -17.21
N HIS A 516 -1.91 13.78 -17.80
CA HIS A 516 -3.30 14.10 -17.40
C HIS A 516 -3.74 13.47 -16.08
N PHE A 517 -3.04 12.43 -15.60
CA PHE A 517 -3.45 11.72 -14.40
C PHE A 517 -3.40 12.62 -13.14
N LEU A 518 -2.50 13.59 -13.12
CA LEU A 518 -2.29 14.48 -11.97
C LEU A 518 -3.52 15.33 -11.64
N THR A 519 -4.27 15.77 -12.66
CA THR A 519 -5.43 16.67 -12.46
C THR A 519 -6.52 15.98 -11.65
N GLY A 520 -6.83 14.72 -11.98
CA GLY A 520 -7.79 13.91 -11.22
C GLY A 520 -7.34 13.68 -9.78
N GLN A 521 -6.08 13.28 -9.59
CA GLN A 521 -5.52 13.05 -8.26
C GLN A 521 -5.56 14.33 -7.40
N LEU A 522 -5.11 15.48 -7.92
CA LEU A 522 -5.11 16.74 -7.17
C LEU A 522 -6.51 17.22 -6.80
N ALA A 523 -7.50 17.01 -7.68
CA ALA A 523 -8.89 17.34 -7.39
C ALA A 523 -9.44 16.54 -6.19
N PHE A 524 -9.23 15.22 -6.18
CA PHE A 524 -9.64 14.36 -5.06
C PHE A 524 -8.83 14.63 -3.78
N GLN A 525 -7.53 14.89 -3.90
CA GLN A 525 -6.72 15.30 -2.75
C GLN A 525 -7.21 16.63 -2.16
N GLY A 526 -7.56 17.60 -3.00
CA GLY A 526 -8.18 18.86 -2.60
C GLY A 526 -9.51 18.66 -1.88
N TYR A 527 -10.37 17.79 -2.42
CA TYR A 527 -11.64 17.40 -1.80
C TYR A 527 -11.45 16.85 -0.37
N TRP A 528 -10.54 15.89 -0.18
CA TRP A 528 -10.27 15.32 1.14
C TRP A 528 -9.55 16.29 2.08
N MET A 529 -8.72 17.19 1.56
CA MET A 529 -8.10 18.26 2.36
C MET A 529 -9.13 19.27 2.87
N LEU A 530 -10.14 19.61 2.05
CA LEU A 530 -11.26 20.45 2.49
C LEU A 530 -12.10 19.75 3.57
N PHE A 531 -12.36 18.45 3.42
CA PHE A 531 -13.02 17.66 4.46
C PHE A 531 -12.23 17.66 5.78
N LEU A 532 -10.93 17.42 5.70
CA LEU A 532 -10.06 17.46 6.88
C LEU A 532 -10.07 18.85 7.53
N LEU A 533 -10.04 19.93 6.74
CA LEU A 533 -10.12 21.30 7.24
C LEU A 533 -11.42 21.55 8.02
N VAL A 534 -12.57 21.07 7.50
CA VAL A 534 -13.86 21.11 8.22
C VAL A 534 -13.76 20.40 9.57
N LEU A 535 -13.17 19.19 9.61
CA LEU A 535 -12.99 18.43 10.84
C LEU A 535 -12.04 19.11 11.84
N LEU A 536 -10.95 19.71 11.37
CA LEU A 536 -10.00 20.44 12.21
C LEU A 536 -10.64 21.70 12.80
N LEU A 537 -11.46 22.42 12.05
CA LEU A 537 -12.21 23.58 12.56
C LEU A 537 -13.23 23.16 13.62
N LEU A 538 -13.94 22.05 13.43
CA LEU A 538 -14.81 21.46 14.44
C LEU A 538 -14.03 21.06 15.71
N CYS A 539 -12.84 20.46 15.55
CA CYS A 539 -11.96 20.13 16.67
C CYS A 539 -11.47 21.37 17.41
N ALA A 540 -11.16 22.46 16.71
CA ALA A 540 -10.78 23.73 17.33
C ALA A 540 -11.93 24.30 18.18
N ALA A 541 -13.19 24.13 17.75
CA ALA A 541 -14.35 24.50 18.54
C ALA A 541 -14.51 23.61 19.79
N LEU A 542 -14.31 22.30 19.65
CA LEU A 542 -14.45 21.29 20.71
C LEU A 542 -13.23 21.14 21.63
N TRP A 543 -12.12 21.86 21.35
CA TRP A 543 -10.88 21.75 22.10
C TRP A 543 -11.09 22.05 23.60
N VAL A 544 -10.71 21.08 24.43
CA VAL A 544 -10.84 21.14 25.89
C VAL A 544 -9.66 21.90 26.49
N ARG A 545 -9.94 22.88 27.35
CA ARG A 545 -8.96 23.54 28.22
C ARG A 545 -9.42 23.49 29.65
N GLY A 546 -8.51 23.18 30.57
CA GLY A 546 -8.78 23.09 32.00
C GLY A 546 -9.36 21.73 32.41
N VAL A 547 -10.00 21.71 33.58
CA VAL A 547 -10.55 20.49 34.17
C VAL A 547 -11.70 19.95 33.31
N ASP A 548 -11.71 18.63 33.15
CA ASP A 548 -12.57 17.96 32.18
C ASP A 548 -14.05 18.18 32.50
N SER A 549 -14.75 18.95 31.66
CA SER A 549 -16.20 19.19 31.80
C SER A 549 -16.98 18.23 30.92
N GLY A 550 -18.13 17.76 31.41
CA GLY A 550 -18.97 16.79 30.72
C GLY A 550 -19.36 17.22 29.31
N TRP A 551 -19.69 16.25 28.44
CA TRP A 551 -19.95 16.43 27.01
C TRP A 551 -20.94 17.56 26.67
N ARG A 552 -21.99 17.74 27.48
CA ARG A 552 -23.00 18.81 27.31
C ARG A 552 -22.40 20.22 27.40
N GLN A 553 -21.46 20.44 28.31
CA GLN A 553 -20.81 21.73 28.49
C GLN A 553 -19.85 22.03 27.34
N ARG A 554 -19.15 21.01 26.83
CA ARG A 554 -18.30 21.12 25.63
C ARG A 554 -19.09 21.56 24.41
N LEU A 555 -20.24 20.94 24.17
CA LEU A 555 -21.14 21.33 23.06
C LEU A 555 -21.63 22.77 23.20
N ARG A 556 -21.97 23.21 24.42
CA ARG A 556 -22.41 24.60 24.66
C ARG A 556 -21.29 25.60 24.37
N LEU A 557 -20.06 25.31 24.81
CA LEU A 557 -18.87 26.13 24.54
C LEU A 557 -18.51 26.14 23.05
N ALA A 558 -18.60 25.00 22.39
CA ALA A 558 -18.36 24.90 20.95
C ALA A 558 -19.36 25.74 20.16
N LYS A 559 -20.66 25.68 20.49
CA LYS A 559 -21.70 26.54 19.87
C LYS A 559 -21.41 28.02 20.05
N GLN A 560 -20.91 28.44 21.21
CA GLN A 560 -20.51 29.84 21.43
C GLN A 560 -19.31 30.24 20.57
N ARG A 561 -18.29 29.37 20.46
CA ARG A 561 -17.10 29.60 19.62
C ARG A 561 -17.44 29.66 18.13
N LEU A 562 -18.41 28.85 17.69
CA LEU A 562 -18.90 28.82 16.31
C LEU A 562 -19.73 30.03 15.91
N ARG A 563 -20.13 30.92 16.84
CA ARG A 563 -20.79 32.19 16.48
C ARG A 563 -19.82 33.27 15.99
N GLY A 564 -18.52 33.02 16.12
CA GLY A 564 -17.46 33.96 15.70
C GLY A 564 -16.83 33.61 14.34
N PRO A 565 -15.62 34.11 14.07
CA PRO A 565 -14.92 33.90 12.79
C PRO A 565 -14.65 32.42 12.48
N LEU A 566 -14.54 31.58 13.52
CA LEU A 566 -14.37 30.14 13.37
C LEU A 566 -15.59 29.49 12.69
N GLY A 567 -16.81 29.94 12.99
CA GLY A 567 -18.02 29.45 12.31
C GLY A 567 -18.13 29.89 10.87
N ALA A 568 -17.72 31.13 10.56
CA ALA A 568 -17.66 31.61 9.18
C ALA A 568 -16.65 30.79 8.35
N GLY A 569 -15.47 30.50 8.91
CA GLY A 569 -14.48 29.61 8.29
C GLY A 569 -15.00 28.19 8.09
N LEU A 570 -15.73 27.65 9.08
CA LEU A 570 -16.36 26.33 8.96
C LEU A 570 -17.40 26.30 7.84
N ALA A 571 -18.26 27.32 7.76
CA ALA A 571 -19.27 27.43 6.72
C ALA A 571 -18.65 27.53 5.32
N ALA A 572 -17.63 28.39 5.16
CA ALA A 572 -16.90 28.55 3.90
C ALA A 572 -16.20 27.23 3.47
N ALA A 573 -15.51 26.56 4.39
CA ALA A 573 -14.85 25.29 4.11
C ALA A 573 -15.87 24.18 3.77
N SER A 574 -17.03 24.16 4.44
CA SER A 574 -18.10 23.20 4.15
C SER A 574 -18.73 23.43 2.78
N LEU A 575 -18.98 24.70 2.41
CA LEU A 575 -19.49 25.05 1.08
C LEU A 575 -18.49 24.67 -0.02
N ALA A 576 -17.19 24.95 0.18
CA ALA A 576 -16.15 24.56 -0.76
C ALA A 576 -16.06 23.03 -0.90
N PHE A 577 -16.15 22.29 0.21
CA PHE A 577 -16.18 20.83 0.21
C PHE A 577 -17.37 20.27 -0.58
N ILE A 578 -18.58 20.79 -0.34
CA ILE A 578 -19.79 20.35 -1.05
C ILE A 578 -19.72 20.70 -2.54
N ALA A 579 -19.25 21.90 -2.90
CA ALA A 579 -19.12 22.29 -4.30
C ALA A 579 -18.09 21.42 -5.05
N CYS A 580 -16.93 21.16 -4.43
CA CYS A 580 -15.90 20.29 -4.99
C CYS A 580 -16.41 18.84 -5.12
N GLY A 581 -17.06 18.31 -4.08
CA GLY A 581 -17.65 16.98 -4.10
C GLY A 581 -18.77 16.82 -5.14
N GLY A 582 -19.64 17.82 -5.28
CA GLY A 582 -20.70 17.84 -6.30
C GLY A 582 -20.15 17.87 -7.72
N TRP A 583 -19.11 18.65 -7.97
CA TRP A 583 -18.41 18.67 -9.26
C TRP A 583 -17.71 17.34 -9.56
N LEU A 584 -17.03 16.75 -8.57
CA LEU A 584 -16.42 15.42 -8.71
C LEU A 584 -17.47 14.34 -8.98
N TYR A 585 -18.57 14.31 -8.23
CA TYR A 585 -19.67 13.38 -8.45
C TYR A 585 -20.27 13.52 -9.86
N TRP A 586 -20.48 14.76 -10.32
CA TRP A 586 -20.94 15.01 -11.68
C TRP A 586 -19.94 14.50 -12.72
N SER A 587 -18.63 14.70 -12.50
CA SER A 587 -17.60 14.20 -13.41
C SER A 587 -17.51 12.67 -13.41
N THR A 588 -17.55 12.03 -12.25
CA THR A 588 -17.28 10.58 -12.12
C THR A 588 -18.48 9.68 -12.32
N ASN A 589 -19.70 10.16 -12.04
CA ASN A 589 -20.92 9.34 -12.05
C ASN A 589 -21.97 9.77 -13.08
N ILE A 590 -21.95 11.03 -13.51
CA ILE A 590 -22.93 11.54 -14.50
C ILE A 590 -22.27 11.66 -15.87
N ARG A 591 -21.09 12.30 -15.93
CA ARG A 591 -20.33 12.46 -17.18
C ARG A 591 -19.58 11.18 -17.54
N ASN A 592 -19.05 10.47 -16.55
CA ASN A 592 -18.54 9.12 -16.68
C ASN A 592 -19.49 8.14 -16.01
N GLU A 593 -19.50 6.91 -16.50
CA GLU A 593 -20.25 5.82 -15.90
C GLU A 593 -19.36 5.13 -14.87
N PHE A 594 -19.78 5.15 -13.61
CA PHE A 594 -19.09 4.41 -12.56
C PHE A 594 -19.72 3.02 -12.44
N VAL A 595 -18.97 2.01 -12.88
CA VAL A 595 -19.33 0.60 -12.74
C VAL A 595 -18.49 0.00 -11.64
N SER A 596 -19.13 -0.59 -10.63
CA SER A 596 -18.40 -1.23 -9.54
C SER A 596 -17.79 -2.57 -10.00
N PRO A 597 -16.71 -3.05 -9.35
CA PRO A 597 -16.13 -4.35 -9.66
C PRO A 597 -17.12 -5.53 -9.73
N ASP A 598 -18.10 -5.63 -8.81
CA ASP A 598 -19.10 -6.71 -8.90
C ASP A 598 -20.08 -6.48 -10.04
N GLN A 599 -20.46 -5.23 -10.34
CA GLN A 599 -21.29 -4.91 -11.50
C GLN A 599 -20.59 -5.27 -12.82
N GLN A 600 -19.27 -5.04 -12.93
CA GLN A 600 -18.47 -5.43 -14.08
C GLN A 600 -18.51 -6.95 -14.28
N LEU A 601 -18.40 -7.72 -13.18
CA LEU A 601 -18.52 -9.18 -13.21
C LEU A 601 -19.95 -9.63 -13.55
N ASP A 602 -20.98 -8.92 -13.08
CA ASP A 602 -22.37 -9.20 -13.44
C ASP A 602 -22.64 -8.97 -14.93
N LEU A 603 -22.04 -7.93 -15.53
CA LEU A 603 -22.06 -7.68 -16.97
C LEU A 603 -21.35 -8.82 -17.74
N GLN A 604 -20.18 -9.27 -17.29
CA GLN A 604 -19.49 -10.42 -17.90
C GLN A 604 -20.30 -11.72 -17.79
N ALA A 605 -20.99 -11.93 -16.66
CA ALA A 605 -21.87 -13.07 -16.48
C ALA A 605 -23.10 -13.00 -17.39
N ARG A 606 -23.68 -11.81 -17.57
CA ARG A 606 -24.78 -11.58 -18.52
C ARG A 606 -24.33 -11.84 -19.94
N TYR A 607 -23.16 -11.33 -20.32
CA TYR A 607 -22.55 -11.60 -21.62
C TYR A 607 -22.42 -13.10 -21.90
N GLU A 608 -21.91 -13.85 -20.93
CA GLU A 608 -21.80 -15.30 -21.05
C GLU A 608 -23.17 -15.98 -21.13
N ARG A 609 -24.15 -15.60 -20.30
CA ARG A 609 -25.48 -16.23 -20.33
C ARG A 609 -26.25 -15.97 -21.63
N ASP A 610 -26.18 -14.75 -22.14
CA ASP A 610 -27.03 -14.31 -23.25
C ASP A 610 -26.41 -14.65 -24.62
N TYR A 611 -25.08 -14.55 -24.75
CA TYR A 611 -24.39 -14.66 -26.03
C TYR A 611 -23.53 -15.92 -26.20
N ARG A 612 -23.27 -16.73 -25.15
CA ARG A 612 -22.47 -17.97 -25.29
C ARG A 612 -23.08 -18.98 -26.26
N LYS A 613 -24.39 -18.92 -26.50
CA LYS A 613 -25.07 -19.73 -27.54
C LYS A 613 -24.54 -19.48 -28.96
N TYR A 614 -23.89 -18.33 -29.20
CA TYR A 614 -23.29 -17.96 -30.49
C TYR A 614 -21.80 -18.31 -30.60
N LYS A 615 -21.21 -18.97 -29.58
CA LYS A 615 -19.78 -19.30 -29.55
C LYS A 615 -19.28 -20.06 -30.78
N ASP A 616 -20.07 -21.02 -31.25
CA ASP A 616 -19.73 -21.87 -32.40
C ASP A 616 -20.43 -21.41 -33.70
N LEU A 617 -21.06 -20.24 -33.69
CA LEU A 617 -21.75 -19.70 -34.86
C LEU A 617 -20.71 -19.31 -35.93
N PRO A 618 -20.84 -19.76 -37.19
CA PRO A 618 -19.98 -19.33 -38.29
C PRO A 618 -19.99 -17.80 -38.44
N GLN A 619 -18.81 -17.20 -38.45
CA GLN A 619 -18.60 -15.76 -38.63
C GLN A 619 -17.55 -15.53 -39.73
N PRO A 620 -17.62 -14.40 -40.46
CA PRO A 620 -16.67 -14.13 -41.53
C PRO A 620 -15.27 -13.91 -40.96
N ARG A 621 -14.24 -14.34 -41.70
CA ARG A 621 -12.84 -14.16 -41.29
C ARG A 621 -12.21 -12.95 -41.95
N ILE A 622 -11.46 -12.16 -41.18
CA ILE A 622 -10.72 -11.01 -41.68
C ILE A 622 -9.48 -11.50 -42.43
N ILE A 623 -9.36 -11.12 -43.70
CA ILE A 623 -8.24 -11.50 -44.59
C ILE A 623 -7.33 -10.33 -44.98
N ALA A 624 -7.81 -9.09 -44.87
CA ALA A 624 -6.98 -7.91 -45.06
C ALA A 624 -7.50 -6.72 -44.26
N ILE A 625 -6.58 -5.85 -43.84
CA ILE A 625 -6.85 -4.68 -43.02
C ILE A 625 -6.20 -3.45 -43.64
N ASP A 626 -6.97 -2.37 -43.76
CA ASP A 626 -6.48 -1.03 -44.08
C ASP A 626 -6.98 -0.01 -43.07
N ASN A 627 -6.08 0.46 -42.20
CA ASN A 627 -6.42 1.41 -41.14
C ASN A 627 -5.74 2.76 -41.39
N ASN A 628 -6.53 3.83 -41.45
CA ASN A 628 -6.06 5.20 -41.38
C ASN A 628 -6.27 5.73 -39.94
N VAL A 629 -5.19 5.82 -39.20
CA VAL A 629 -5.17 6.21 -37.79
C VAL A 629 -4.76 7.68 -37.68
N ASP A 630 -5.62 8.47 -37.06
CA ASP A 630 -5.40 9.87 -36.78
C ASP A 630 -5.26 10.07 -35.27
N LEU A 631 -4.02 9.98 -34.78
CA LEU A 631 -3.67 9.96 -33.37
C LEU A 631 -3.28 11.34 -32.85
N HIS A 632 -3.99 11.85 -31.85
CA HIS A 632 -3.74 13.13 -31.20
C HIS A 632 -3.28 12.93 -29.75
N PRO A 633 -1.98 12.71 -29.51
CA PRO A 633 -1.43 12.58 -28.16
C PRO A 633 -1.74 13.79 -27.27
N GLU A 634 -1.76 14.99 -27.85
CA GLU A 634 -1.97 16.26 -27.16
C GLU A 634 -3.38 16.43 -26.58
N THR A 635 -4.39 15.86 -27.24
CA THR A 635 -5.80 15.87 -26.77
C THR A 635 -6.27 14.50 -26.29
N GLN A 636 -5.38 13.50 -26.28
CA GLN A 636 -5.66 12.14 -25.84
C GLN A 636 -6.75 11.44 -26.65
N SER A 637 -6.87 11.82 -27.91
CA SER A 637 -7.89 11.30 -28.81
C SER A 637 -7.28 10.55 -29.99
N VAL A 638 -8.03 9.61 -30.52
CA VAL A 638 -7.68 8.92 -31.76
C VAL A 638 -8.94 8.66 -32.56
N ARG A 639 -8.85 8.95 -33.86
CA ARG A 639 -9.85 8.54 -34.83
C ARG A 639 -9.23 7.51 -35.75
N ILE A 640 -9.91 6.39 -35.95
CA ILE A 640 -9.45 5.30 -36.81
C ILE A 640 -10.53 5.04 -37.85
N ASP A 641 -10.23 5.36 -39.10
CA ASP A 641 -11.07 4.97 -40.24
C ASP A 641 -10.47 3.68 -40.81
N GLY A 642 -11.17 2.56 -40.60
CA GLY A 642 -10.72 1.22 -40.93
C GLY A 642 -11.55 0.57 -42.02
N VAL A 643 -10.89 -0.28 -42.82
CA VAL A 643 -11.52 -1.17 -43.79
C VAL A 643 -11.04 -2.59 -43.57
N TYR A 644 -11.96 -3.49 -43.24
CA TYR A 644 -11.72 -4.92 -43.20
C TYR A 644 -12.22 -5.57 -44.47
N ARG A 645 -11.34 -6.30 -45.15
CA ARG A 645 -11.80 -7.28 -46.14
C ARG A 645 -12.03 -8.60 -45.43
N VAL A 646 -13.26 -9.07 -45.49
CA VAL A 646 -13.68 -10.30 -44.83
C VAL A 646 -14.07 -11.36 -45.88
N ARG A 647 -13.85 -12.63 -45.56
CA ARG A 647 -14.20 -13.78 -46.39
C ARG A 647 -15.04 -14.77 -45.60
N ASN A 648 -16.10 -15.30 -46.21
CA ASN A 648 -16.82 -16.44 -45.67
C ASN A 648 -16.03 -17.72 -45.99
N THR A 649 -15.36 -18.30 -44.98
CA THR A 649 -14.59 -19.54 -45.13
C THR A 649 -15.42 -20.80 -44.86
N HIS A 650 -16.69 -20.65 -44.51
CA HIS A 650 -17.59 -21.72 -44.16
C HIS A 650 -18.43 -22.18 -45.37
N ALA A 651 -18.93 -23.42 -45.32
CA ALA A 651 -19.78 -23.99 -46.37
C ALA A 651 -21.23 -23.48 -46.34
N THR A 652 -21.61 -22.72 -45.32
CA THR A 652 -22.94 -22.15 -45.13
C THR A 652 -22.93 -20.65 -45.36
N ALA A 653 -24.00 -20.10 -45.91
CA ALA A 653 -24.17 -18.65 -46.01
C ALA A 653 -24.31 -18.03 -44.61
N ILE A 654 -23.75 -16.83 -44.43
CA ILE A 654 -23.79 -16.10 -43.15
C ILE A 654 -24.83 -14.97 -43.28
N PRO A 655 -26.00 -15.08 -42.63
CA PRO A 655 -27.01 -14.02 -42.64
C PRO A 655 -26.73 -12.92 -41.61
N ASP A 656 -26.12 -13.26 -40.47
CA ASP A 656 -25.92 -12.36 -39.34
C ASP A 656 -24.44 -12.21 -38.98
N ILE A 657 -23.97 -10.97 -38.90
CA ILE A 657 -22.63 -10.63 -38.42
C ILE A 657 -22.75 -10.10 -37.00
N HIS A 658 -22.08 -10.80 -36.08
CA HIS A 658 -21.99 -10.43 -34.68
C HIS A 658 -20.73 -9.59 -34.49
N VAL A 659 -20.88 -8.39 -33.94
CA VAL A 659 -19.79 -7.45 -33.71
C VAL A 659 -19.65 -7.21 -32.22
N ALA A 660 -18.46 -7.42 -31.69
CA ALA A 660 -18.10 -7.13 -30.31
C ALA A 660 -17.09 -5.98 -30.25
N MET A 661 -17.28 -5.10 -29.27
CA MET A 661 -16.43 -3.96 -28.96
C MET A 661 -16.14 -3.92 -27.47
N GLY A 662 -14.92 -3.51 -27.09
CA GLY A 662 -14.58 -3.30 -25.67
C GLY A 662 -15.31 -2.10 -25.04
N ASP A 663 -15.54 -1.05 -25.82
CA ASP A 663 -16.37 0.11 -25.46
C ASP A 663 -17.21 0.50 -26.68
N ASP A 664 -18.51 0.22 -26.62
CA ASP A 664 -19.46 0.47 -27.70
C ASP A 664 -19.52 1.94 -28.13
N LYS A 665 -19.32 2.85 -27.16
CA LYS A 665 -19.43 4.31 -27.36
C LYS A 665 -18.33 4.84 -28.28
N THR A 666 -17.25 4.08 -28.49
CA THR A 666 -16.15 4.44 -29.39
C THR A 666 -16.43 4.09 -30.85
N LEU A 667 -17.37 3.18 -31.13
CA LEU A 667 -17.72 2.80 -32.50
C LEU A 667 -18.70 3.82 -33.11
N ALA A 668 -18.15 4.82 -33.79
CA ALA A 668 -18.91 5.92 -34.39
C ALA A 668 -19.77 5.48 -35.59
N SER A 669 -19.26 4.59 -36.44
CA SER A 669 -20.01 4.04 -37.58
C SER A 669 -19.45 2.70 -38.04
N ILE A 670 -20.31 1.88 -38.63
CA ILE A 670 -19.94 0.64 -39.32
C ILE A 670 -20.89 0.38 -40.49
N GLU A 671 -20.33 0.06 -41.64
CA GLU A 671 -21.02 -0.15 -42.91
C GLU A 671 -20.63 -1.50 -43.51
N MET A 672 -21.62 -2.34 -43.81
CA MET A 672 -21.43 -3.73 -44.27
C MET A 672 -22.12 -4.02 -45.62
N GLY A 673 -22.38 -2.98 -46.42
CA GLY A 673 -22.96 -3.12 -47.77
C GLY A 673 -24.41 -3.65 -47.77
N GLY A 674 -25.31 -3.01 -47.04
CA GLY A 674 -26.73 -3.43 -46.92
C GLY A 674 -26.95 -4.38 -45.74
N ALA A 675 -26.90 -3.83 -44.53
CA ALA A 675 -27.12 -4.57 -43.29
C ALA A 675 -27.97 -3.72 -42.33
N LYS A 676 -28.86 -4.39 -41.58
CA LYS A 676 -29.73 -3.76 -40.57
C LYS A 676 -29.32 -4.21 -39.19
N LEU A 677 -29.15 -3.26 -38.28
CA LEU A 677 -28.91 -3.54 -36.87
C LEU A 677 -30.18 -4.15 -36.26
N THR A 678 -30.11 -5.39 -35.80
CA THR A 678 -31.25 -6.12 -35.24
C THR A 678 -31.21 -6.18 -33.72
N THR A 679 -30.02 -6.27 -33.13
CA THR A 679 -29.80 -6.25 -31.68
C THR A 679 -28.62 -5.35 -31.37
N HIS A 680 -28.77 -4.51 -30.37
CA HIS A 680 -27.74 -3.61 -29.86
C HIS A 680 -27.80 -3.62 -28.34
N ASP A 681 -26.75 -4.16 -27.73
CA ASP A 681 -26.56 -4.19 -26.29
C ASP A 681 -25.41 -3.25 -25.93
N ASP A 682 -25.76 -1.98 -25.72
CA ASP A 682 -24.82 -0.88 -25.49
C ASP A 682 -23.93 -1.13 -24.27
N GLU A 683 -24.47 -1.75 -23.22
CA GLU A 683 -23.76 -2.03 -21.97
C GLU A 683 -22.69 -3.12 -22.12
N LEU A 684 -22.92 -4.10 -23.00
CA LEU A 684 -21.96 -5.18 -23.28
C LEU A 684 -21.10 -4.95 -24.53
N GLY A 685 -21.39 -3.90 -25.30
CA GLY A 685 -20.74 -3.63 -26.57
C GLY A 685 -20.93 -4.74 -27.60
N TYR A 686 -22.15 -5.29 -27.67
CA TYR A 686 -22.48 -6.38 -28.58
C TYR A 686 -23.57 -5.95 -29.57
N ARG A 687 -23.30 -6.09 -30.86
CA ARG A 687 -24.22 -5.71 -31.95
C ARG A 687 -24.43 -6.88 -32.91
N ILE A 688 -25.66 -7.08 -33.37
CA ILE A 688 -26.01 -8.09 -34.38
C ILE A 688 -26.55 -7.39 -35.62
N TYR A 689 -25.85 -7.55 -36.74
CA TYR A 689 -26.22 -7.00 -38.03
C TYR A 689 -26.75 -8.10 -38.94
N HIS A 690 -28.00 -7.97 -39.37
CA HIS A 690 -28.60 -8.84 -40.37
C HIS A 690 -28.30 -8.30 -41.77
N LEU A 691 -27.69 -9.10 -42.62
CA LEU A 691 -27.35 -8.74 -44.00
C LEU A 691 -28.60 -8.85 -44.89
N ASP A 692 -28.85 -7.83 -45.73
CA ASP A 692 -29.94 -7.88 -46.71
C ASP A 692 -29.72 -9.03 -47.73
N ALA A 693 -28.45 -9.29 -48.07
CA ALA A 693 -28.00 -10.46 -48.83
C ALA A 693 -27.00 -11.27 -47.98
N PRO A 694 -27.36 -12.48 -47.53
CA PRO A 694 -26.47 -13.36 -46.77
C PRO A 694 -25.16 -13.61 -47.52
N MET A 695 -24.06 -13.58 -46.79
CA MET A 695 -22.72 -13.72 -47.36
C MET A 695 -22.50 -15.16 -47.81
N ALA A 696 -22.39 -15.41 -49.11
CA ALA A 696 -22.28 -16.75 -49.68
C ALA A 696 -20.92 -17.41 -49.33
N PRO A 697 -20.82 -18.76 -49.32
CA PRO A 697 -19.54 -19.45 -49.14
C PRO A 697 -18.47 -18.96 -50.13
N GLY A 698 -17.32 -18.55 -49.61
CA GLY A 698 -16.21 -17.99 -50.41
C GLY A 698 -16.38 -16.53 -50.85
N GLU A 699 -17.53 -15.89 -50.57
CA GLU A 699 -17.73 -14.46 -50.85
C GLU A 699 -16.71 -13.62 -50.07
N GLU A 700 -16.23 -12.54 -50.68
CA GLU A 700 -15.45 -11.49 -50.03
C GLU A 700 -16.20 -10.17 -50.03
N ARG A 701 -16.12 -9.44 -48.91
CA ARG A 701 -16.79 -8.15 -48.75
C ARG A 701 -15.90 -7.18 -47.96
N ASP A 702 -15.99 -5.90 -48.28
CA ASP A 702 -15.34 -4.84 -47.52
C ASP A 702 -16.31 -4.27 -46.46
N ILE A 703 -15.88 -4.26 -45.20
CA ILE A 703 -16.58 -3.64 -44.07
C ILE A 703 -15.81 -2.38 -43.69
N ARG A 704 -16.49 -1.23 -43.71
CA ARG A 704 -15.90 0.06 -43.35
C ARG A 704 -16.40 0.48 -41.98
N PHE A 705 -15.53 1.03 -41.15
CA PHE A 705 -15.92 1.50 -39.84
C PHE A 705 -15.08 2.70 -39.41
N THR A 706 -15.63 3.49 -38.50
CA THR A 706 -14.92 4.57 -37.82
C THR A 706 -14.98 4.34 -36.33
N VAL A 707 -13.80 4.27 -35.69
CA VAL A 707 -13.64 4.31 -34.23
C VAL A 707 -13.17 5.70 -33.84
N ASP A 708 -13.82 6.31 -32.86
CA ASP A 708 -13.49 7.65 -32.37
C ASP A 708 -13.42 7.64 -30.84
N ILE A 709 -12.22 7.86 -30.30
CA ILE A 709 -11.92 7.78 -28.87
C ILE A 709 -11.54 9.17 -28.37
N HIS A 710 -12.22 9.63 -27.32
CA HIS A 710 -11.96 10.92 -26.66
C HIS A 710 -11.94 10.77 -25.13
N PRO A 711 -11.14 11.58 -24.42
CA PRO A 711 -11.17 11.59 -22.96
C PRO A 711 -12.45 12.25 -22.43
N ASN A 712 -13.09 11.61 -21.45
CA ASN A 712 -14.37 12.08 -20.88
C ASN A 712 -14.24 12.71 -19.48
N GLY A 713 -13.32 13.66 -19.29
CA GLY A 713 -13.16 14.35 -18.00
C GLY A 713 -12.48 13.49 -16.92
N ILE A 714 -12.79 13.71 -15.63
CA ILE A 714 -12.18 12.97 -14.50
C ILE A 714 -13.03 11.74 -14.18
N THR A 715 -12.41 10.57 -14.28
CA THR A 715 -12.96 9.27 -13.90
C THR A 715 -12.75 8.97 -12.41
N SER A 716 -13.60 8.11 -11.83
CA SER A 716 -13.34 7.58 -10.47
C SER A 716 -12.12 6.67 -10.48
N ASP A 717 -11.97 5.86 -11.53
CA ASP A 717 -10.83 4.98 -11.73
C ASP A 717 -9.63 5.72 -12.33
N GLN A 718 -8.52 5.02 -12.46
CA GLN A 718 -7.35 5.53 -13.16
C GLN A 718 -7.74 5.96 -14.57
N ALA A 719 -7.33 7.18 -14.97
CA ALA A 719 -7.58 7.66 -16.32
C ALA A 719 -6.91 6.75 -17.36
N GLN A 720 -7.32 6.85 -18.62
CA GLN A 720 -6.81 6.00 -19.70
C GLN A 720 -5.28 6.14 -19.86
N THR A 721 -4.60 5.03 -20.11
CA THR A 721 -3.13 4.94 -20.24
C THR A 721 -2.67 4.66 -21.67
N GLN A 722 -3.62 4.46 -22.60
CA GLN A 722 -3.34 4.04 -23.96
C GLN A 722 -2.89 5.21 -24.84
N ILE A 723 -3.56 6.36 -24.71
CA ILE A 723 -3.28 7.57 -25.48
C ILE A 723 -2.82 8.63 -24.49
N VAL A 724 -1.52 8.88 -24.50
CA VAL A 724 -0.82 9.81 -23.62
C VAL A 724 0.05 10.76 -24.44
N ASP A 725 0.40 11.92 -23.88
CA ASP A 725 1.17 12.95 -24.57
C ASP A 725 2.47 12.39 -25.18
N ASN A 726 3.26 11.62 -24.43
CA ASN A 726 4.47 11.01 -24.95
C ASN A 726 4.58 9.54 -24.53
N GLY A 727 4.53 8.63 -25.51
CA GLY A 727 4.51 7.18 -25.28
C GLY A 727 3.12 6.55 -25.40
N SER A 728 2.27 7.08 -26.28
CA SER A 728 0.98 6.45 -26.62
C SER A 728 1.21 5.02 -27.13
N PHE A 729 0.44 4.07 -26.60
CA PHE A 729 0.45 2.65 -26.95
C PHE A 729 -0.99 2.09 -26.88
N PHE A 730 -1.52 1.67 -28.02
CA PHE A 730 -2.78 0.92 -28.10
C PHE A 730 -2.66 -0.18 -29.17
N ASN A 731 -3.59 -1.12 -29.19
CA ASN A 731 -3.55 -2.26 -30.11
C ASN A 731 -4.90 -2.51 -30.76
N SER A 732 -4.96 -3.53 -31.62
CA SER A 732 -6.15 -3.90 -32.39
C SER A 732 -7.40 -4.20 -31.55
N ARG A 733 -7.31 -4.36 -30.22
CA ARG A 733 -8.48 -4.57 -29.33
C ARG A 733 -9.43 -3.37 -29.25
N VAL A 734 -9.02 -2.19 -29.71
CA VAL A 734 -9.91 -1.01 -29.80
C VAL A 734 -10.79 -1.03 -31.04
N LEU A 735 -10.62 -2.02 -31.92
CA LEU A 735 -11.33 -2.15 -33.19
C LEU A 735 -12.40 -3.25 -33.10
N PRO A 736 -13.39 -3.26 -34.01
CA PRO A 736 -14.43 -4.27 -34.04
C PRO A 736 -13.88 -5.69 -34.18
N ALA A 737 -14.33 -6.61 -33.33
CA ALA A 737 -14.09 -8.04 -33.47
C ALA A 737 -15.36 -8.76 -33.92
N PHE A 738 -15.23 -9.86 -34.67
CA PHE A 738 -16.39 -10.65 -35.10
C PHE A 738 -16.65 -11.88 -34.21
N GLY A 739 -17.92 -12.10 -33.89
CA GLY A 739 -18.37 -13.27 -33.13
C GLY A 739 -18.35 -13.10 -31.61
N TYR A 740 -18.31 -14.24 -30.92
CA TYR A 740 -18.28 -14.32 -29.46
C TYR A 740 -16.83 -14.37 -28.95
N ASP A 741 -16.49 -13.52 -27.97
CA ASP A 741 -15.18 -13.49 -27.33
C ASP A 741 -15.21 -14.27 -26.02
N SER A 742 -14.63 -15.48 -26.03
CA SER A 742 -14.44 -16.26 -24.80
C SER A 742 -13.49 -15.62 -23.79
N GLY A 743 -12.67 -14.65 -24.21
CA GLY A 743 -11.80 -13.87 -23.34
C GLY A 743 -12.56 -12.88 -22.44
N ALA A 744 -13.80 -12.55 -22.78
CA ALA A 744 -14.69 -11.73 -21.96
C ALA A 744 -15.42 -12.53 -20.87
N GLU A 745 -15.31 -13.88 -20.86
CA GLU A 745 -15.84 -14.73 -19.80
C GLU A 745 -15.09 -14.51 -18.48
N ILE A 746 -15.81 -14.65 -17.35
CA ILE A 746 -15.19 -14.63 -16.03
C ILE A 746 -14.21 -15.81 -15.93
N SER A 747 -12.94 -15.54 -15.65
CA SER A 747 -11.92 -16.60 -15.48
C SER A 747 -11.76 -17.09 -14.04
N ASP A 748 -12.08 -16.25 -13.05
CA ASP A 748 -11.99 -16.61 -11.63
C ASP A 748 -13.06 -17.64 -11.26
N ARG A 749 -12.61 -18.80 -10.77
CA ARG A 749 -13.49 -19.94 -10.42
C ARG A 749 -14.49 -19.61 -9.32
N ASN A 750 -14.18 -18.68 -8.42
CA ASN A 750 -15.04 -18.32 -7.31
C ASN A 750 -16.16 -17.42 -7.80
N GLU A 751 -15.81 -16.40 -8.57
CA GLU A 751 -16.79 -15.48 -9.15
C GLU A 751 -17.73 -16.17 -10.14
N ARG A 752 -17.24 -17.18 -10.89
CA ARG A 752 -18.10 -18.04 -11.72
C ARG A 752 -19.07 -18.87 -10.91
N ARG A 753 -18.65 -19.47 -9.80
CA ARG A 753 -19.52 -20.30 -8.94
C ARG A 753 -20.57 -19.47 -8.22
N LYS A 754 -20.22 -18.27 -7.76
CA LYS A 754 -21.19 -17.31 -7.18
C LYS A 754 -22.31 -16.93 -8.17
N ARG A 755 -22.00 -16.97 -9.47
CA ARG A 755 -22.90 -16.57 -10.57
C ARG A 755 -23.44 -17.76 -11.38
N ASP A 756 -23.28 -18.98 -10.89
CA ASP A 756 -23.75 -20.23 -11.52
C ASP A 756 -23.26 -20.47 -12.97
N LEU A 757 -22.05 -20.01 -13.31
CA LEU A 757 -21.46 -20.12 -14.67
C LEU A 757 -20.65 -21.42 -14.89
N GLY A 758 -20.59 -22.31 -13.91
CA GLY A 758 -19.77 -23.53 -13.97
C GLY A 758 -18.27 -23.27 -13.99
N GLU A 759 -17.47 -24.28 -14.36
CA GLU A 759 -16.00 -24.17 -14.41
C GLU A 759 -15.52 -23.28 -15.57
N PRO A 760 -14.39 -22.54 -15.41
CA PRO A 760 -13.84 -21.71 -16.46
C PRO A 760 -13.38 -22.53 -17.66
N THR A 761 -13.57 -21.97 -18.85
CA THR A 761 -13.05 -22.52 -20.10
C THR A 761 -11.52 -22.62 -19.99
N ARG A 762 -10.99 -23.85 -20.00
CA ARG A 762 -9.53 -24.09 -20.02
C ARG A 762 -9.00 -23.99 -21.43
N MET A 763 -7.69 -23.76 -21.56
CA MET A 763 -7.04 -23.92 -22.86
C MET A 763 -7.34 -25.32 -23.43
N PRO A 764 -7.72 -25.42 -24.72
CA PRO A 764 -7.96 -26.70 -25.37
C PRO A 764 -6.76 -27.63 -25.23
N LYS A 765 -7.02 -28.94 -25.16
CA LYS A 765 -5.94 -29.93 -25.12
C LYS A 765 -5.23 -29.98 -26.46
N LEU A 766 -3.96 -30.40 -26.46
CA LEU A 766 -3.15 -30.48 -27.69
C LEU A 766 -3.74 -31.44 -28.74
N GLU A 767 -4.53 -32.43 -28.30
CA GLU A 767 -5.21 -33.41 -29.15
C GLU A 767 -6.45 -32.84 -29.84
N ASP A 768 -6.99 -31.71 -29.37
CA ASP A 768 -8.15 -31.07 -29.98
C ASP A 768 -7.76 -30.47 -31.34
N LYS A 769 -8.14 -31.16 -32.41
CA LYS A 769 -7.84 -30.74 -33.78
C LYS A 769 -8.70 -29.54 -34.20
N ALA A 770 -9.92 -29.41 -33.68
CA ALA A 770 -10.81 -28.29 -34.03
C ALA A 770 -10.27 -26.98 -33.45
N ALA A 771 -9.71 -27.03 -32.24
CA ALA A 771 -9.06 -25.88 -31.61
C ALA A 771 -7.85 -25.34 -32.39
N ARG A 772 -7.24 -26.14 -33.28
CA ARG A 772 -6.10 -25.71 -34.14
C ARG A 772 -6.51 -24.77 -35.26
N ALA A 773 -7.81 -24.63 -35.53
CA ALA A 773 -8.32 -23.69 -36.53
C ALA A 773 -8.25 -22.22 -36.09
N ASN A 774 -7.99 -21.97 -34.80
CA ASN A 774 -7.89 -20.64 -34.21
C ASN A 774 -6.63 -20.52 -33.36
N THR A 775 -6.19 -19.29 -33.11
CA THR A 775 -5.09 -19.01 -32.17
C THR A 775 -5.65 -18.51 -30.84
N TYR A 776 -4.81 -18.43 -29.80
CA TYR A 776 -5.22 -17.81 -28.54
C TYR A 776 -5.38 -16.28 -28.65
N ILE A 777 -4.98 -15.69 -29.78
CA ILE A 777 -4.93 -14.24 -30.02
C ILE A 777 -6.22 -13.76 -30.70
N SER A 778 -6.71 -14.49 -31.69
CA SER A 778 -7.91 -14.15 -32.47
C SER A 778 -8.61 -15.43 -32.95
N ASN A 779 -9.94 -15.37 -32.98
CA ASN A 779 -10.88 -16.37 -33.49
C ASN A 779 -11.64 -15.90 -34.74
N ASP A 780 -11.44 -14.66 -35.16
CA ASP A 780 -12.09 -13.99 -36.29
C ASP A 780 -11.14 -13.73 -37.48
N SER A 781 -9.93 -14.29 -37.42
CA SER A 781 -8.93 -14.14 -38.48
C SER A 781 -7.94 -15.31 -38.49
N ASP A 782 -7.33 -15.53 -39.65
CA ASP A 782 -6.17 -16.41 -39.81
C ASP A 782 -4.90 -15.56 -39.94
N TRP A 783 -4.28 -15.61 -41.12
CA TRP A 783 -3.25 -14.69 -41.56
C TRP A 783 -3.90 -13.64 -42.45
N LEU A 784 -3.56 -12.38 -42.22
CA LEU A 784 -4.10 -11.26 -42.99
C LEU A 784 -3.02 -10.39 -43.60
N ASP A 785 -3.39 -9.73 -44.70
CA ASP A 785 -2.60 -8.68 -45.30
C ASP A 785 -2.81 -7.37 -44.52
N PHE A 786 -1.72 -6.83 -43.97
CA PHE A 786 -1.76 -5.64 -43.12
C PHE A 786 -1.18 -4.42 -43.82
N ARG A 787 -1.97 -3.35 -43.90
CA ARG A 787 -1.53 -2.00 -44.22
C ARG A 787 -2.15 -1.00 -43.26
N SER A 788 -1.39 0.02 -42.87
CA SER A 788 -1.91 1.10 -42.05
C SER A 788 -1.15 2.39 -42.28
N THR A 789 -1.86 3.51 -42.27
CA THR A 789 -1.28 4.85 -42.23
C THR A 789 -1.59 5.48 -40.89
N VAL A 790 -0.56 5.98 -40.20
CA VAL A 790 -0.69 6.60 -38.88
C VAL A 790 -0.19 8.03 -38.96
N CYS A 791 -1.08 8.99 -38.69
CA CYS A 791 -0.75 10.40 -38.54
C CYS A 791 -0.71 10.76 -37.06
N THR A 792 0.32 11.47 -36.63
CA THR A 792 0.55 11.87 -35.24
C THR A 792 1.07 13.30 -35.14
N ALA A 793 1.35 13.76 -33.91
CA ALA A 793 1.97 15.04 -33.63
C ALA A 793 3.27 15.24 -34.45
N PRO A 794 3.59 16.48 -34.86
CA PRO A 794 4.69 16.75 -35.79
C PRO A 794 6.07 16.34 -35.27
N ASP A 795 6.30 16.39 -33.95
CA ASP A 795 7.54 16.02 -33.29
C ASP A 795 7.62 14.53 -32.90
N HIS A 796 6.59 13.74 -33.20
CA HIS A 796 6.53 12.32 -32.92
C HIS A 796 6.89 11.46 -34.13
N ILE A 797 7.29 10.22 -33.84
CA ILE A 797 7.34 9.16 -34.84
C ILE A 797 6.30 8.12 -34.43
N ALA A 798 5.38 7.83 -35.35
CA ALA A 798 4.41 6.75 -35.17
C ALA A 798 4.99 5.44 -35.70
N LEU A 799 4.83 4.36 -34.95
CA LEU A 799 5.25 3.01 -35.32
C LEU A 799 4.01 2.11 -35.38
N ALA A 800 3.93 1.32 -36.45
CA ALA A 800 2.99 0.23 -36.61
C ALA A 800 3.74 -0.98 -37.22
N PRO A 801 3.19 -2.20 -37.17
CA PRO A 801 3.80 -3.35 -37.84
C PRO A 801 3.95 -3.15 -39.34
N GLY A 802 5.02 -3.70 -39.91
CA GLY A 802 5.33 -3.58 -41.33
C GLY A 802 6.55 -2.74 -41.63
N TYR A 803 6.91 -2.74 -42.90
CA TYR A 803 7.97 -1.91 -43.44
C TYR A 803 7.41 -0.51 -43.71
N LEU A 804 8.17 0.51 -43.34
CA LEU A 804 7.83 1.90 -43.65
C LEU A 804 7.87 2.11 -45.17
N GLN A 805 6.70 2.31 -45.76
CA GLN A 805 6.52 2.53 -47.20
C GLN A 805 6.70 4.01 -47.55
N LYS A 806 6.10 4.89 -46.73
CA LYS A 806 6.09 6.33 -46.98
C LYS A 806 6.05 7.09 -45.67
N GLU A 807 6.81 8.17 -45.62
CA GLU A 807 6.73 9.21 -44.59
C GLU A 807 6.35 10.53 -45.28
N PHE A 808 5.35 11.24 -44.76
CA PHE A 808 4.89 12.50 -45.34
C PHE A 808 4.20 13.37 -44.29
N GLU A 809 4.04 14.66 -44.60
CA GLU A 809 3.27 15.58 -43.76
C GLU A 809 1.89 15.86 -44.38
N ARG A 810 0.86 15.93 -43.54
CA ARG A 810 -0.52 16.25 -43.91
C ARG A 810 -1.14 17.15 -42.85
N HIS A 811 -1.62 18.33 -43.24
CA HIS A 811 -2.24 19.30 -42.33
C HIS A 811 -1.40 19.63 -41.07
N GLY A 812 -0.08 19.79 -41.24
CA GLY A 812 0.84 20.10 -40.14
C GLY A 812 1.15 18.90 -39.21
N ARG A 813 0.78 17.68 -39.62
CA ARG A 813 1.00 16.44 -38.89
C ARG A 813 1.88 15.49 -39.67
N ARG A 814 2.62 14.65 -38.96
CA ARG A 814 3.55 13.68 -39.55
C ARG A 814 2.88 12.33 -39.67
N CYS A 815 2.91 11.76 -40.88
CA CYS A 815 2.21 10.54 -41.24
C CYS A 815 3.17 9.47 -41.74
N PHE A 816 2.92 8.22 -41.35
CA PHE A 816 3.75 7.06 -41.67
C PHE A 816 2.86 5.94 -42.19
N SER A 817 3.11 5.48 -43.42
CA SER A 817 2.43 4.33 -44.02
C SER A 817 3.30 3.09 -43.87
N TYR A 818 2.76 2.08 -43.20
CA TYR A 818 3.38 0.77 -43.00
C TYR A 818 2.60 -0.31 -43.74
N ALA A 819 3.33 -1.26 -44.31
CA ALA A 819 2.75 -2.45 -44.92
C ALA A 819 3.66 -3.65 -44.68
N MET A 820 3.05 -4.80 -44.40
CA MET A 820 3.77 -6.07 -44.34
C MET A 820 4.01 -6.63 -45.75
N ASP A 821 5.13 -7.32 -45.95
CA ASP A 821 5.43 -8.07 -47.18
C ASP A 821 4.91 -9.52 -47.13
N ARG A 822 4.52 -9.98 -45.93
CA ARG A 822 3.97 -11.30 -45.65
C ARG A 822 2.74 -11.19 -44.76
N PRO A 823 1.78 -12.13 -44.89
CA PRO A 823 0.64 -12.18 -44.00
C PRO A 823 1.06 -12.27 -42.52
N MET A 824 0.31 -11.59 -41.65
CA MET A 824 0.54 -11.58 -40.20
C MET A 824 -0.74 -11.94 -39.44
N LEU A 825 -0.62 -12.25 -38.14
CA LEU A 825 -1.78 -12.45 -37.27
C LEU A 825 -2.52 -11.12 -37.03
N ASN A 826 -3.82 -11.17 -36.74
CA ASN A 826 -4.64 -10.00 -36.37
C ASN A 826 -4.35 -9.46 -34.97
N PHE A 827 -3.09 -9.10 -34.74
CA PHE A 827 -2.63 -8.47 -33.52
C PHE A 827 -1.51 -7.50 -33.84
N TYR A 828 -1.87 -6.23 -33.83
CA TYR A 828 -0.97 -5.13 -34.15
C TYR A 828 -1.14 -4.01 -33.13
N ALA A 829 -0.06 -3.28 -32.91
CA ALA A 829 -0.01 -2.17 -31.97
C ALA A 829 0.43 -0.89 -32.67
N TYR A 830 -0.10 0.22 -32.19
CA TYR A 830 0.25 1.55 -32.62
C TYR A 830 1.00 2.24 -31.49
N LEU A 831 2.18 2.76 -31.80
CA LEU A 831 3.01 3.49 -30.85
C LEU A 831 3.28 4.89 -31.38
N SER A 832 3.28 5.88 -30.50
CA SER A 832 3.70 7.23 -30.85
C SER A 832 4.43 7.90 -29.70
N ALA A 833 5.64 8.36 -29.97
CA ALA A 833 6.47 9.09 -29.01
C ALA A 833 7.54 9.92 -29.73
N ARG A 834 8.26 10.74 -28.94
CA ARG A 834 9.46 11.47 -29.36
C ARG A 834 10.67 10.52 -29.44
N TRP A 835 10.70 9.68 -30.47
CA TRP A 835 11.76 8.67 -30.63
C TRP A 835 13.07 9.27 -31.15
N GLN A 836 14.20 8.79 -30.61
CA GLN A 836 15.51 8.94 -31.26
C GLN A 836 15.79 7.71 -32.12
N VAL A 837 16.08 7.92 -33.41
CA VAL A 837 16.29 6.83 -34.38
C VAL A 837 17.77 6.60 -34.61
N LYS A 838 18.24 5.38 -34.34
CA LYS A 838 19.56 4.89 -34.75
C LYS A 838 19.37 3.74 -35.73
N LYS A 839 19.91 3.88 -36.94
CA LYS A 839 19.86 2.85 -37.99
C LYS A 839 21.17 2.07 -38.02
N ALA A 840 21.08 0.76 -38.17
CA ALA A 840 22.22 -0.13 -38.37
C ALA A 840 21.85 -1.18 -39.42
N THR A 841 22.83 -1.64 -40.19
CA THR A 841 22.64 -2.71 -41.18
C THR A 841 23.00 -4.03 -40.51
N TYR A 842 22.04 -4.96 -40.43
CA TYR A 842 22.31 -6.32 -39.98
C TYR A 842 22.80 -7.14 -41.18
N LYS A 843 23.98 -7.75 -41.08
CA LYS A 843 24.40 -8.79 -42.01
C LYS A 843 23.80 -10.11 -41.51
N ASN A 844 22.83 -10.63 -42.24
CA ASN A 844 22.33 -12.00 -42.05
C ASN A 844 23.45 -13.02 -42.28
#